data_AF-A0A352CS65-F1
#
_entry.id   AF-A0A352CS65-F1
#
_cell.length_a   1.000
_cell.length_b   1.000
_cell.length_c   1.000
_cell.angle_alpha   90.00
_cell.angle_beta   90.00
_cell.angle_gamma   90.00
#
_symmetry.space_group_name_H-M   'P 1'
#
loop_
_entity.id
_entity.type
_entity.pdbx_description
1 polymer ?
#
loop_
_entity_poly.entity_id
_entity_poly.type
_entity_poly.pdbx_seq_one_letter_code
_entity_poly.pdbx_strand_id
1 'polypeptide(L)'
;TLWEYDRRILSKGRGLQEYFTGLREKTARRLSGIMSPESASILSSIILGDRSLLDENTRLDFQLSGVIHILCISGLHITLLGVAAFRLCLLLLSRMRPRNARRLSAVLAGSLILWYGIYTGGSVSTLRALLMFGVYLGALLLKRSYDTLSALSLAAILLLLSHPGYLFYSGFLLSFSAVLGSAVINPLLARRLKPVFRMLSGRKRFHPLSVLSYLIRQTVSWLSITLIMLPLSAWFFYEIPLLGLPANLLLLPFVSLILEGGIIGTTIGMICRPAGVALLLPVDFCLRLFSLLTGYIRRLPGSTLICGQPTVLQIFLYYLLLLCFCLGISDRKKVFLLPAKIRKNTSLSGTRPVSVIRHLRISLLPLFAACILFLRPQAPFSLTMLDVGQGDALVLRQGYGSVFLCDGGSSDVKNVGTRRLLPYLKQQGIRRIECVFLSHGDADHLCGIEELLESIAEKKTSLRIRAVSMPFWMKDDASGKRLCRLAAAAGTEVIWSSAGDYLVSVSPVFTKNRLSIEILHPSPKSDAQEGNAGSMVLSVTYGDFSALLTGDLEDEGEDEILPVLSHYDYLKAAHHGSRYSTSRAFLSAVSPSVVTVSAPKKSKYGHPHRETLSRIRRENADCFITKDCGAITAWTDGKEMKILTFRNGSGKKE
;
A
#
# COMPACT_ATOMS: atom_id res chain seq x y z
N THR A 1 -6.58 14.01 10.75
CA THR A 1 -6.78 13.34 12.04
C THR A 1 -7.02 14.40 13.10
N LEU A 2 -8.28 14.72 13.40
CA LEU A 2 -8.66 15.73 14.41
C LEU A 2 -8.72 15.17 15.85
N TRP A 3 -8.36 13.89 16.05
CA TRP A 3 -8.69 13.12 17.26
C TRP A 3 -7.51 12.41 17.92
N GLU A 4 -6.29 12.91 17.71
CA GLU A 4 -5.07 12.21 18.12
C GLU A 4 -4.29 12.86 19.26
N TYR A 5 -4.68 14.05 19.76
CA TYR A 5 -3.82 14.78 20.70
C TYR A 5 -4.31 14.97 22.14
N ASP A 6 -5.53 14.56 22.52
CA ASP A 6 -5.91 14.52 23.94
C ASP A 6 -7.16 13.67 24.15
N ARG A 7 -6.99 12.36 24.32
CA ARG A 7 -8.08 11.48 24.75
C ARG A 7 -8.03 11.34 26.25
N ARG A 8 -8.77 12.18 26.98
CA ARG A 8 -9.13 11.92 28.37
C ARG A 8 -10.30 10.94 28.41
N ILE A 9 -10.14 9.81 29.11
CA ILE A 9 -11.24 8.90 29.39
C ILE A 9 -12.18 9.61 30.37
N LEU A 10 -13.30 10.16 29.87
CA LEU A 10 -14.27 10.91 30.67
C LEU A 10 -15.11 10.01 31.59
N SER A 11 -15.33 8.76 31.19
CA SER A 11 -15.91 7.72 32.06
C SER A 11 -15.60 6.34 31.49
N LYS A 12 -15.41 5.34 32.36
CA LYS A 12 -15.41 3.93 31.95
C LYS A 12 -16.85 3.43 31.99
N GLY A 13 -17.38 2.99 30.86
CA GLY A 13 -18.72 2.40 30.80
C GLY A 13 -18.76 1.10 31.61
N ARG A 14 -19.91 0.75 32.20
CA ARG A 14 -20.10 -0.56 32.88
C ARG A 14 -20.67 -1.65 31.96
N GLY A 15 -20.65 -1.43 30.65
CA GLY A 15 -21.24 -2.33 29.66
C GLY A 15 -20.40 -3.57 29.36
N LEU A 16 -21.03 -4.57 28.72
CA LEU A 16 -20.38 -5.81 28.28
C LEU A 16 -19.12 -5.57 27.42
N GLN A 17 -19.12 -4.53 26.58
CA GLN A 17 -17.96 -4.16 25.78
C GLN A 17 -16.76 -3.70 26.63
N GLU A 18 -16.99 -2.94 27.71
CA GLU A 18 -15.92 -2.53 28.62
C GLU A 18 -15.35 -3.75 29.34
N TYR A 19 -16.21 -4.67 29.79
CA TYR A 19 -15.80 -5.92 30.44
C TYR A 19 -14.87 -6.74 29.53
N PHE A 20 -15.24 -6.94 28.26
CA PHE A 20 -14.37 -7.66 27.32
C PHE A 20 -13.10 -6.92 26.98
N THR A 21 -13.12 -5.59 26.97
CA THR A 21 -11.92 -4.78 26.76
C THR A 21 -10.97 -4.94 27.95
N GLY A 22 -11.47 -4.83 29.18
CA GLY A 22 -10.67 -5.10 30.39
C GLY A 22 -10.17 -6.55 30.45
N LEU A 23 -10.96 -7.52 29.98
CA LEU A 23 -10.52 -8.91 29.88
C LEU A 23 -9.39 -9.06 28.86
N ARG A 24 -9.50 -8.45 27.66
CA ARG A 24 -8.42 -8.44 26.65
C ARG A 24 -7.13 -7.85 27.21
N GLU A 25 -7.21 -6.70 27.87
CA GLU A 25 -6.04 -6.05 28.48
C GLU A 25 -5.38 -6.91 29.57
N LYS A 26 -6.18 -7.62 30.37
CA LYS A 26 -5.67 -8.59 31.35
C LYS A 26 -4.98 -9.76 30.64
N THR A 27 -5.58 -10.29 29.58
CA THR A 27 -5.02 -11.38 28.78
C THR A 27 -3.70 -10.99 28.12
N ALA A 28 -3.66 -9.81 27.50
CA ALA A 28 -2.44 -9.28 26.87
C ALA A 28 -1.32 -9.12 27.90
N ARG A 29 -1.62 -8.54 29.08
CA ARG A 29 -0.63 -8.43 30.18
C ARG A 29 -0.13 -9.79 30.67
N ARG A 30 -1.00 -10.80 30.75
CA ARG A 30 -0.59 -12.17 31.11
C ARG A 30 0.34 -12.77 30.06
N LEU A 31 0.03 -12.60 28.77
CA LEU A 31 0.90 -13.06 27.67
C LEU A 31 2.28 -12.43 27.73
N SER A 32 2.37 -11.11 27.93
CA SER A 32 3.64 -10.40 28.06
C SER A 32 4.47 -10.86 29.27
N GLY A 33 3.86 -11.45 30.30
CA GLY A 33 4.55 -12.02 31.46
C GLY A 33 4.95 -13.50 31.32
N ILE A 34 4.57 -14.16 30.21
CA ILE A 34 4.83 -15.58 29.93
C ILE A 34 5.76 -15.76 28.72
N MET A 35 5.59 -14.94 27.68
CA MET A 35 6.32 -15.04 26.42
C MET A 35 7.25 -13.84 26.21
N SER A 36 8.08 -13.89 25.18
CA SER A 36 8.84 -12.70 24.76
C SER A 36 7.90 -11.56 24.35
N PRO A 37 8.30 -10.28 24.51
CA PRO A 37 7.46 -9.13 24.16
C PRO A 37 6.97 -9.17 22.70
N GLU A 38 7.84 -9.56 21.77
CA GLU A 38 7.51 -9.68 20.35
C GLU A 38 6.46 -10.78 20.12
N SER A 39 6.70 -12.02 20.56
CA SER A 39 5.73 -13.11 20.41
C SER A 39 4.40 -12.81 21.11
N ALA A 40 4.44 -12.18 22.28
CA ALA A 40 3.23 -11.78 23.01
C ALA A 40 2.42 -10.75 22.21
N SER A 41 3.07 -9.80 21.55
CA SER A 41 2.40 -8.81 20.68
C SER A 41 1.76 -9.47 19.46
N ILE A 42 2.48 -10.39 18.79
CA ILE A 42 1.99 -11.11 17.63
C ILE A 42 0.83 -12.02 18.03
N LEU A 43 0.97 -12.81 19.09
CA LEU A 43 -0.08 -13.70 19.56
C LEU A 43 -1.33 -12.93 19.98
N SER A 44 -1.17 -11.80 20.66
CA SER A 44 -2.27 -10.90 21.04
C SER A 44 -3.03 -10.41 19.81
N SER A 45 -2.33 -10.05 18.73
CA SER A 45 -2.99 -9.65 17.47
C SER A 45 -3.81 -10.78 16.84
N ILE A 46 -3.29 -12.01 16.89
CA ILE A 46 -3.93 -13.20 16.30
C ILE A 46 -5.17 -13.63 17.10
N ILE A 47 -5.07 -13.69 18.44
CA ILE A 47 -6.12 -14.28 19.28
C ILE A 47 -7.08 -13.24 19.89
N LEU A 48 -6.61 -12.02 20.18
CA LEU A 48 -7.38 -10.93 20.80
C LEU A 48 -7.85 -9.89 19.78
N GLY A 49 -7.28 -9.89 18.58
CA GLY A 49 -7.52 -8.86 17.57
C GLY A 49 -6.88 -7.51 17.91
N ASP A 50 -6.02 -7.44 18.94
CA ASP A 50 -5.37 -6.20 19.36
C ASP A 50 -4.03 -6.00 18.65
N ARG A 51 -3.92 -4.93 17.88
CA ARG A 51 -2.73 -4.58 17.10
C ARG A 51 -1.96 -3.41 17.68
N SER A 52 -2.43 -2.83 18.78
CA SER A 52 -1.80 -1.67 19.42
C SER A 52 -0.39 -1.99 19.96
N LEU A 53 -0.15 -3.26 20.30
CA LEU A 53 1.11 -3.75 20.85
C LEU A 53 2.14 -4.15 19.78
N LEU A 54 1.76 -4.19 18.50
CA LEU A 54 2.67 -4.60 17.42
C LEU A 54 3.64 -3.47 17.07
N ASP A 55 4.94 -3.76 17.12
CA ASP A 55 5.96 -2.86 16.60
C ASP A 55 5.77 -2.59 15.10
N GLU A 56 6.12 -1.38 14.66
CA GLU A 56 5.98 -1.00 13.25
C GLU A 56 6.83 -1.88 12.32
N ASN A 57 8.02 -2.31 12.73
CA ASN A 57 8.87 -3.19 11.92
C ASN A 57 8.26 -4.58 11.78
N THR A 58 7.74 -5.16 12.87
CA THR A 58 7.05 -6.46 12.82
C THR A 58 5.84 -6.37 11.89
N ARG A 59 5.04 -5.29 11.98
CA ARG A 59 3.91 -5.09 11.08
C ARG A 59 4.37 -4.99 9.61
N LEU A 60 5.46 -4.27 9.34
CA LEU A 60 6.04 -4.15 8.00
C LEU A 60 6.58 -5.48 7.48
N ASP A 61 7.24 -6.29 8.31
CA ASP A 61 7.76 -7.60 7.93
C ASP A 61 6.63 -8.51 7.43
N PHE A 62 5.51 -8.58 8.15
CA PHE A 62 4.33 -9.35 7.72
C PHE A 62 3.63 -8.74 6.49
N GLN A 63 3.65 -7.42 6.34
CA GLN A 63 3.07 -6.72 5.19
C GLN A 63 3.87 -6.97 3.91
N LEU A 64 5.19 -6.75 3.94
CA LEU A 64 6.07 -6.89 2.78
C LEU A 64 6.26 -8.36 2.36
N SER A 65 6.14 -9.29 3.30
CA SER A 65 6.12 -10.73 3.00
C SER A 65 4.76 -11.25 2.51
N GLY A 66 3.72 -10.42 2.47
CA GLY A 66 2.39 -10.79 1.95
C GLY A 66 1.57 -11.69 2.86
N VAL A 67 1.91 -11.77 4.16
CA VAL A 67 1.22 -12.61 5.16
C VAL A 67 0.57 -11.83 6.30
N ILE A 68 0.36 -10.51 6.12
CA ILE A 68 -0.32 -9.64 7.08
C ILE A 68 -1.71 -10.13 7.54
N HIS A 69 -2.38 -10.92 6.70
CA HIS A 69 -3.67 -11.51 7.01
C HIS A 69 -3.60 -12.56 8.13
N ILE A 70 -2.41 -13.13 8.42
CA ILE A 70 -2.19 -14.04 9.56
C ILE A 70 -2.35 -13.29 10.89
N LEU A 71 -1.90 -12.03 10.97
CA LEU A 71 -2.07 -11.15 12.14
C LEU A 71 -3.53 -10.70 12.35
N CYS A 72 -4.44 -11.11 11.46
CA CYS A 72 -5.84 -10.75 11.50
C CYS A 72 -6.67 -12.00 11.84
N ILE A 73 -7.74 -11.82 12.61
CA ILE A 73 -8.73 -12.89 12.79
C ILE A 73 -9.41 -13.13 11.44
N SER A 74 -9.12 -14.28 10.85
CA SER A 74 -9.60 -14.67 9.54
C SER A 74 -10.88 -15.51 9.63
N GLY A 75 -11.57 -15.67 8.50
CA GLY A 75 -12.70 -16.60 8.43
C GLY A 75 -12.30 -18.05 8.71
N LEU A 76 -11.04 -18.41 8.41
CA LEU A 76 -10.48 -19.72 8.75
C LEU A 76 -10.42 -19.91 10.26
N HIS A 77 -9.95 -18.90 11.02
CA HIS A 77 -9.85 -18.97 12.48
C HIS A 77 -11.23 -19.19 13.12
N ILE A 78 -12.23 -18.39 12.72
CA ILE A 78 -13.60 -18.50 13.23
C ILE A 78 -14.22 -19.86 12.87
N THR A 79 -13.99 -20.36 11.65
CA THR A 79 -14.53 -21.65 11.21
C THR A 79 -13.87 -22.81 11.96
N LEU A 80 -12.54 -22.80 12.13
CA LEU A 80 -11.81 -23.83 12.87
C LEU A 80 -12.26 -23.87 14.34
N LEU A 81 -12.28 -22.72 15.01
CA LEU A 81 -12.75 -22.60 16.40
C LEU A 81 -14.22 -23.03 16.52
N GLY A 82 -15.07 -22.60 15.59
CA GLY A 82 -16.49 -22.93 15.63
C GLY A 82 -16.77 -24.41 15.43
N VAL A 83 -16.07 -25.06 14.50
CA VAL A 83 -16.18 -26.50 14.28
C VAL A 83 -15.61 -27.28 15.46
N ALA A 84 -14.48 -26.85 16.03
CA ALA A 84 -13.89 -27.46 17.22
C ALA A 84 -14.85 -27.38 18.41
N ALA A 85 -15.41 -26.20 18.67
CA ALA A 85 -16.41 -25.97 19.71
C ALA A 85 -17.66 -26.82 19.50
N PHE A 86 -18.16 -26.90 18.27
CA PHE A 86 -19.32 -27.73 17.93
C PHE A 86 -19.06 -29.22 18.18
N ARG A 87 -17.89 -29.74 17.77
CA ARG A 87 -17.50 -31.14 17.99
C ARG A 87 -17.30 -31.44 19.47
N LEU A 88 -16.68 -30.54 20.23
CA LEU A 88 -16.51 -30.68 21.67
C LEU A 88 -17.87 -30.73 22.37
N CYS A 89 -18.79 -29.82 22.07
CA CYS A 89 -20.14 -29.84 22.63
C CYS A 89 -20.87 -31.14 22.26
N LEU A 90 -20.71 -31.63 21.03
CA LEU A 90 -21.32 -32.89 20.60
C LEU A 90 -20.76 -34.10 21.36
N LEU A 91 -19.47 -34.13 21.65
CA LEU A 91 -18.82 -35.16 22.46
C LEU A 91 -19.36 -35.14 23.90
N LEU A 92 -19.42 -33.96 24.53
CA LEU A 92 -19.90 -33.76 25.90
C LEU A 92 -21.39 -34.12 26.04
N LEU A 93 -22.19 -33.88 25.00
CA LEU A 93 -23.63 -34.15 24.96
C LEU A 93 -23.97 -35.49 24.30
N SER A 94 -22.99 -36.38 24.12
CA SER A 94 -23.17 -37.67 23.45
C SER A 94 -24.17 -38.60 24.13
N ARG A 95 -24.44 -38.40 25.43
CA ARG A 95 -25.46 -39.14 26.21
C ARG A 95 -26.90 -38.73 25.89
N MET A 96 -27.11 -37.60 25.20
CA MET A 96 -28.45 -37.14 24.81
C MET A 96 -28.90 -37.74 23.47
N ARG A 97 -30.20 -37.68 23.18
CA ARG A 97 -30.73 -38.05 21.85
C ARG A 97 -29.96 -37.27 20.75
N PRO A 98 -29.50 -37.93 19.66
CA PRO A 98 -28.62 -37.31 18.66
C PRO A 98 -29.15 -36.00 18.06
N ARG A 99 -30.48 -35.89 17.90
CA ARG A 99 -31.13 -34.68 17.38
C ARG A 99 -31.05 -33.51 18.37
N ASN A 100 -31.21 -33.77 19.65
CA ASN A 100 -31.15 -32.75 20.71
C ASN A 100 -29.70 -32.36 20.99
N ALA A 101 -28.79 -33.33 21.03
CA ALA A 101 -27.36 -33.09 21.13
C ALA A 101 -26.89 -32.16 20.01
N ARG A 102 -27.24 -32.45 18.75
CA ARG A 102 -26.86 -31.60 17.60
C ARG A 102 -27.39 -30.18 17.70
N ARG A 103 -28.65 -30.01 18.12
CA ARG A 103 -29.28 -28.68 18.29
C ARG A 103 -28.60 -27.88 19.38
N LEU A 104 -28.42 -28.48 20.55
CA LEU A 104 -27.79 -27.82 21.69
C LEU A 104 -26.32 -27.50 21.40
N SER A 105 -25.57 -28.42 20.78
CA SER A 105 -24.19 -28.16 20.36
C SER A 105 -24.07 -27.01 19.36
N ALA A 106 -25.01 -26.87 18.42
CA ALA A 106 -25.00 -25.75 17.48
C ALA A 106 -25.27 -24.42 18.18
N VAL A 107 -26.23 -24.38 19.11
CA VAL A 107 -26.52 -23.17 19.91
C VAL A 107 -25.32 -22.81 20.78
N LEU A 108 -24.75 -23.77 21.52
CA LEU A 108 -23.59 -23.53 22.38
C LEU A 108 -22.36 -23.07 21.59
N ALA A 109 -22.05 -23.73 20.47
CA ALA A 109 -20.94 -23.33 19.62
C ALA A 109 -21.17 -21.96 18.95
N GLY A 110 -22.39 -21.71 18.46
CA GLY A 110 -22.78 -20.42 17.89
C GLY A 110 -22.64 -19.29 18.91
N SER A 111 -23.14 -19.50 20.13
CA SER A 111 -22.99 -18.56 21.24
C SER A 111 -21.52 -18.32 21.58
N LEU A 112 -20.71 -19.37 21.75
CA LEU A 112 -19.29 -19.24 22.07
C LEU A 112 -18.54 -18.41 21.02
N ILE A 113 -18.80 -18.67 19.74
CA ILE A 113 -18.16 -17.96 18.63
C ILE A 113 -18.65 -16.52 18.52
N LEU A 114 -19.92 -16.25 18.81
CA LEU A 114 -20.44 -14.88 18.90
C LEU A 114 -19.74 -14.10 20.02
N TRP A 115 -19.62 -14.69 21.21
CA TRP A 115 -18.89 -14.10 22.34
C TRP A 115 -17.42 -13.88 22.00
N TYR A 116 -16.76 -14.82 21.31
CA TYR A 116 -15.39 -14.65 20.83
C TYR A 116 -15.28 -13.51 19.80
N GLY A 117 -16.26 -13.37 18.91
CA GLY A 117 -16.33 -12.26 17.97
C GLY A 117 -16.44 -10.88 18.64
N ILE A 118 -17.25 -10.78 19.69
CA ILE A 118 -17.38 -9.57 20.52
C ILE A 118 -16.08 -9.33 21.30
N TYR A 119 -15.52 -10.38 21.91
CA TYR A 119 -14.28 -10.33 22.66
C TYR A 119 -13.13 -9.76 21.83
N THR A 120 -13.06 -10.14 20.56
CA THR A 120 -11.98 -9.73 19.65
C THR A 120 -12.17 -8.35 19.00
N GLY A 121 -13.21 -7.61 19.40
CA GLY A 121 -13.46 -6.24 18.94
C GLY A 121 -14.21 -6.14 17.60
N GLY A 122 -14.74 -7.23 17.06
CA GLY A 122 -15.72 -7.17 15.96
C GLY A 122 -15.21 -6.56 14.65
N SER A 123 -13.98 -6.86 14.23
CA SER A 123 -13.48 -6.41 12.92
C SER A 123 -14.41 -6.86 11.78
N VAL A 124 -14.44 -6.13 10.66
CA VAL A 124 -15.32 -6.45 9.51
C VAL A 124 -15.11 -7.89 9.02
N SER A 125 -13.87 -8.36 8.98
CA SER A 125 -13.52 -9.74 8.62
C SER A 125 -14.08 -10.75 9.62
N THR A 126 -14.06 -10.42 10.92
CA THR A 126 -14.65 -11.22 12.01
C THR A 126 -16.16 -11.28 11.85
N LEU A 127 -16.84 -10.14 11.71
CA LEU A 127 -18.30 -10.08 11.58
C LEU A 127 -18.80 -10.86 10.36
N ARG A 128 -18.15 -10.71 9.20
CA ARG A 128 -18.44 -11.53 8.01
C ARG A 128 -18.33 -13.02 8.34
N ALA A 129 -17.26 -13.43 9.01
CA ALA A 129 -17.04 -14.83 9.36
C ALA A 129 -18.09 -15.36 10.36
N LEU A 130 -18.50 -14.57 11.35
CA LEU A 130 -19.58 -14.91 12.29
C LEU A 130 -20.89 -15.14 11.55
N LEU A 131 -21.27 -14.24 10.63
CA LEU A 131 -22.50 -14.36 9.85
C LEU A 131 -22.47 -15.62 8.97
N MET A 132 -21.37 -15.85 8.24
CA MET A 132 -21.21 -17.05 7.42
C MET A 132 -21.23 -18.34 8.25
N PHE A 133 -20.60 -18.34 9.44
CA PHE A 133 -20.63 -19.48 10.35
C PHE A 133 -22.04 -19.71 10.93
N GLY A 134 -22.79 -18.65 11.21
CA GLY A 134 -24.21 -18.72 11.59
C GLY A 134 -25.06 -19.37 10.48
N VAL A 135 -24.86 -18.99 9.22
CA VAL A 135 -25.52 -19.63 8.07
C VAL A 135 -25.12 -21.12 7.96
N TYR A 136 -23.86 -21.45 8.19
CA TYR A 136 -23.39 -22.84 8.23
C TYR A 136 -24.09 -23.66 9.32
N LEU A 137 -24.18 -23.15 10.55
CA LEU A 137 -24.91 -23.81 11.64
C LEU A 137 -26.41 -23.95 11.32
N GLY A 138 -27.03 -22.91 10.76
CA GLY A 138 -28.42 -22.95 10.30
C GLY A 138 -28.64 -24.04 9.25
N ALA A 139 -27.76 -24.14 8.25
CA ALA A 139 -27.81 -25.19 7.23
C ALA A 139 -27.69 -26.59 7.86
N LEU A 140 -26.77 -26.77 8.82
CA LEU A 140 -26.58 -28.03 9.54
C LEU A 140 -27.83 -28.44 10.34
N LEU A 141 -28.48 -27.48 11.02
CA LEU A 141 -29.68 -27.71 11.82
C LEU A 141 -30.92 -28.00 10.96
N LEU A 142 -31.04 -27.30 9.83
CA LEU A 142 -32.13 -27.48 8.87
C LEU A 142 -31.89 -28.64 7.89
N LYS A 143 -30.74 -29.33 8.00
CA LYS A 143 -30.29 -30.38 7.06
C LYS A 143 -30.27 -29.90 5.59
N ARG A 144 -29.90 -28.65 5.37
CA ARG A 144 -29.71 -28.03 4.06
C ARG A 144 -28.23 -28.02 3.68
N SER A 145 -27.94 -27.88 2.39
CA SER A 145 -26.58 -27.66 1.91
C SER A 145 -26.12 -26.23 2.20
N TYR A 146 -24.91 -26.07 2.72
CA TYR A 146 -24.27 -24.76 2.85
C TYR A 146 -23.74 -24.29 1.49
N ASP A 147 -24.15 -23.10 1.05
CA ASP A 147 -23.63 -22.45 -0.14
C ASP A 147 -22.83 -21.21 0.23
N THR A 148 -21.53 -21.22 -0.07
CA THR A 148 -20.59 -20.17 0.33
C THR A 148 -20.95 -18.81 -0.29
N LEU A 149 -21.42 -18.77 -1.54
CA LEU A 149 -21.72 -17.52 -2.24
C LEU A 149 -22.99 -16.87 -1.70
N SER A 150 -24.02 -17.67 -1.39
CA SER A 150 -25.25 -17.19 -0.75
C SER A 150 -24.96 -16.65 0.66
N ALA A 151 -24.15 -17.37 1.44
CA ALA A 151 -23.72 -16.91 2.77
C ALA A 151 -22.89 -15.62 2.70
N LEU A 152 -21.97 -15.51 1.73
CA LEU A 152 -21.18 -14.31 1.49
C LEU A 152 -22.07 -13.13 1.08
N SER A 153 -23.04 -13.35 0.21
CA SER A 153 -23.96 -12.30 -0.25
C SER A 153 -24.84 -11.78 0.90
N LEU A 154 -25.38 -12.67 1.73
CA LEU A 154 -26.13 -12.28 2.92
C LEU A 154 -25.26 -11.49 3.90
N ALA A 155 -24.02 -11.94 4.14
CA ALA A 155 -23.09 -11.21 5.00
C ALA A 155 -22.77 -9.81 4.46
N ALA A 156 -22.61 -9.66 3.13
CA ALA A 156 -22.41 -8.35 2.50
C ALA A 156 -23.62 -7.44 2.73
N ILE A 157 -24.83 -7.94 2.44
CA ILE A 157 -26.08 -7.16 2.59
C ILE A 157 -26.24 -6.68 4.03
N LEU A 158 -26.13 -7.59 5.02
CA LEU A 158 -26.31 -7.23 6.43
C LEU A 158 -25.27 -6.22 6.93
N LEU A 159 -24.00 -6.39 6.54
CA LEU A 159 -22.94 -5.46 6.93
C LEU A 159 -23.12 -4.09 6.27
N LEU A 160 -23.49 -4.04 4.98
CA LEU A 160 -23.69 -2.79 4.26
C LEU A 160 -24.96 -2.04 4.70
N LEU A 161 -26.02 -2.77 5.06
CA LEU A 161 -27.21 -2.18 5.68
C LEU A 161 -26.88 -1.54 7.03
N SER A 162 -25.98 -2.17 7.81
CA SER A 162 -25.54 -1.58 9.08
C SER A 162 -24.66 -0.34 8.88
N HIS A 163 -23.71 -0.40 7.94
CA HIS A 163 -22.72 0.65 7.70
C HIS A 163 -22.35 0.70 6.21
N PRO A 164 -23.01 1.56 5.41
CA PRO A 164 -22.74 1.69 3.97
C PRO A 164 -21.29 2.07 3.65
N GLY A 165 -20.62 2.78 4.58
CA GLY A 165 -19.21 3.18 4.45
C GLY A 165 -18.22 2.01 4.30
N TYR A 166 -18.60 0.79 4.65
CA TYR A 166 -17.75 -0.39 4.44
C TYR A 166 -17.40 -0.64 2.97
N LEU A 167 -18.17 -0.11 2.00
CA LEU A 167 -17.82 -0.17 0.58
C LEU A 167 -16.45 0.46 0.26
N PHE A 168 -16.03 1.46 1.04
CA PHE A 168 -14.76 2.17 0.84
C PHE A 168 -13.64 1.63 1.73
N TYR A 169 -13.92 0.63 2.56
CA TYR A 169 -12.96 0.10 3.51
C TYR A 169 -12.19 -1.09 2.92
N SER A 170 -10.86 -0.99 2.90
CA SER A 170 -9.99 -2.03 2.32
C SER A 170 -10.19 -3.40 2.98
N GLY A 171 -10.37 -3.44 4.30
CA GLY A 171 -10.61 -4.68 5.04
C GLY A 171 -11.87 -5.43 4.61
N PHE A 172 -12.95 -4.70 4.28
CA PHE A 172 -14.17 -5.29 3.72
C PHE A 172 -13.88 -5.87 2.33
N LEU A 173 -13.41 -5.03 1.41
CA LEU A 173 -13.19 -5.43 0.01
C LEU A 173 -12.22 -6.61 -0.12
N LEU A 174 -11.09 -6.57 0.59
CA LEU A 174 -10.09 -7.64 0.58
C LEU A 174 -10.64 -8.95 1.17
N SER A 175 -11.38 -8.90 2.28
CA SER A 175 -11.91 -10.11 2.92
C SER A 175 -12.98 -10.79 2.08
N PHE A 176 -13.91 -10.03 1.49
CA PHE A 176 -14.93 -10.57 0.60
C PHE A 176 -14.32 -11.11 -0.70
N SER A 177 -13.32 -10.42 -1.25
CA SER A 177 -12.59 -10.85 -2.45
C SER A 177 -11.84 -12.15 -2.26
N ALA A 178 -11.23 -12.37 -1.09
CA ALA A 178 -10.55 -13.62 -0.77
C ALA A 178 -11.53 -14.81 -0.75
N VAL A 179 -12.71 -14.63 -0.15
CA VAL A 179 -13.76 -15.67 -0.15
C VAL A 179 -14.29 -15.89 -1.57
N LEU A 180 -14.51 -14.84 -2.35
CA LEU A 180 -14.96 -14.95 -3.74
C LEU A 180 -13.93 -15.73 -4.59
N GLY A 181 -12.63 -15.45 -4.43
CA GLY A 181 -11.56 -16.14 -5.16
C GLY A 181 -11.51 -17.63 -4.85
N SER A 182 -11.59 -17.97 -3.56
CA SER A 182 -11.64 -19.36 -3.10
C SER A 182 -12.95 -20.10 -3.46
N ALA A 183 -14.09 -19.40 -3.53
CA ALA A 183 -15.39 -20.01 -3.84
C ALA A 183 -15.64 -20.16 -5.35
N VAL A 184 -15.09 -19.28 -6.19
CA VAL A 184 -15.34 -19.26 -7.64
C VAL A 184 -14.15 -19.81 -8.43
N ILE A 185 -12.97 -19.22 -8.29
CA ILE A 185 -11.81 -19.52 -9.16
C ILE A 185 -11.18 -20.86 -8.77
N ASN A 186 -10.98 -21.10 -7.48
CA ASN A 186 -10.34 -22.32 -6.98
C ASN A 186 -11.01 -23.61 -7.47
N PRO A 187 -12.35 -23.80 -7.36
CA PRO A 187 -12.97 -25.01 -7.89
C PRO A 187 -12.90 -25.13 -9.41
N LEU A 188 -12.86 -24.03 -10.17
CA LEU A 188 -12.70 -24.05 -11.62
C LEU A 188 -11.30 -24.54 -12.02
N LEU A 189 -10.25 -23.97 -11.42
CA LEU A 189 -8.87 -24.37 -11.65
C LEU A 189 -8.60 -25.80 -11.17
N ALA A 190 -9.09 -26.16 -9.98
CA ALA A 190 -8.90 -27.49 -9.42
C ALA A 190 -9.55 -28.60 -10.27
N ARG A 191 -10.69 -28.32 -10.92
CA ARG A 191 -11.32 -29.25 -11.87
C ARG A 191 -10.48 -29.47 -13.12
N ARG A 192 -9.90 -28.40 -13.68
CA ARG A 192 -9.03 -28.47 -14.85
C ARG A 192 -7.75 -29.24 -14.57
N LEU A 193 -7.19 -29.09 -13.37
CA LEU A 193 -5.98 -29.80 -12.92
C LEU A 193 -6.28 -31.18 -12.32
N LYS A 194 -7.54 -31.63 -12.31
CA LYS A 194 -7.92 -32.95 -11.78
C LYS A 194 -7.16 -34.13 -12.43
N PRO A 195 -6.88 -34.17 -13.74
CA PRO A 195 -6.05 -35.22 -14.35
C PRO A 195 -4.64 -35.25 -13.76
N VAL A 196 -4.02 -34.08 -13.60
CA VAL A 196 -2.69 -33.92 -12.98
C VAL A 196 -2.73 -34.41 -11.54
N PHE A 197 -3.75 -34.04 -10.75
CA PHE A 197 -3.89 -34.51 -9.38
C PHE A 197 -4.06 -36.02 -9.29
N ARG A 198 -4.82 -36.65 -10.18
CA ARG A 198 -5.00 -38.11 -10.20
C ARG A 198 -3.70 -38.83 -10.52
N MET A 199 -2.94 -38.35 -11.51
CA MET A 199 -1.64 -38.89 -11.87
C MET A 199 -0.65 -38.86 -10.69
N LEU A 200 -0.68 -37.78 -9.90
CA LEU A 200 0.24 -37.59 -8.77
C LEU A 200 -0.22 -38.26 -7.45
N SER A 201 -1.51 -38.51 -7.26
CA SER A 201 -2.08 -38.96 -5.97
C SER A 201 -2.19 -40.47 -5.78
N GLY A 202 -1.83 -41.30 -6.78
CA GLY A 202 -1.93 -42.76 -6.71
C GLY A 202 -0.86 -43.47 -5.86
N ARG A 203 -0.07 -42.75 -5.04
CA ARG A 203 1.09 -43.30 -4.31
C ARG A 203 1.08 -42.92 -2.83
N LYS A 204 1.88 -43.62 -2.01
CA LYS A 204 1.97 -43.48 -0.54
C LYS A 204 2.12 -42.02 -0.09
N ARG A 205 1.59 -41.70 1.10
CA ARG A 205 1.46 -40.34 1.69
C ARG A 205 2.78 -39.52 1.75
N PHE A 206 3.94 -40.17 1.76
CA PHE A 206 5.28 -39.55 1.83
C PHE A 206 6.12 -39.68 0.55
N HIS A 207 5.54 -40.08 -0.57
CA HIS A 207 6.25 -40.11 -1.86
C HIS A 207 6.47 -38.67 -2.37
N PRO A 208 7.59 -38.32 -3.01
CA PRO A 208 7.85 -36.94 -3.50
C PRO A 208 6.73 -36.37 -4.39
N LEU A 209 6.04 -37.22 -5.15
CA LEU A 209 4.86 -36.84 -5.96
C LEU A 209 3.63 -36.43 -5.13
N SER A 210 3.44 -36.95 -3.90
CA SER A 210 2.35 -36.52 -3.02
C SER A 210 2.61 -35.12 -2.48
N VAL A 211 3.87 -34.81 -2.14
CA VAL A 211 4.32 -33.47 -1.76
C VAL A 211 4.09 -32.50 -2.91
N LEU A 212 4.51 -32.85 -4.13
CA LEU A 212 4.26 -32.02 -5.31
C LEU A 212 2.76 -31.76 -5.54
N SER A 213 1.92 -32.78 -5.38
CA SER A 213 0.46 -32.62 -5.50
C SER A 213 -0.12 -31.66 -4.45
N TYR A 214 0.42 -31.65 -3.23
CA TYR A 214 0.06 -30.72 -2.17
C TYR A 214 0.50 -29.30 -2.53
N LEU A 215 1.75 -29.12 -2.98
CA LEU A 215 2.28 -27.83 -3.42
C LEU A 215 1.42 -27.21 -4.52
N ILE A 216 1.08 -27.99 -5.55
CA ILE A 216 0.23 -27.51 -6.65
C ILE A 216 -1.15 -27.08 -6.13
N ARG A 217 -1.77 -27.84 -5.22
CA ARG A 217 -3.06 -27.45 -4.63
C ARG A 217 -2.99 -26.13 -3.86
N GLN A 218 -1.93 -25.91 -3.09
CA GLN A 218 -1.74 -24.65 -2.37
C GLN A 218 -1.46 -23.48 -3.30
N THR A 219 -0.66 -23.68 -4.34
CA THR A 219 -0.43 -22.68 -5.38
C THR A 219 -1.73 -22.30 -6.10
N VAL A 220 -2.58 -23.28 -6.44
CA VAL A 220 -3.88 -23.01 -7.06
C VAL A 220 -4.79 -22.22 -6.13
N SER A 221 -4.83 -22.55 -4.85
CA SER A 221 -5.60 -21.81 -3.84
C SER A 221 -5.11 -20.36 -3.71
N TRP A 222 -3.81 -20.17 -3.55
CA TRP A 222 -3.17 -18.85 -3.46
C TRP A 222 -3.42 -18.00 -4.72
N LEU A 223 -3.26 -18.59 -5.90
CA LEU A 223 -3.49 -17.91 -7.18
C LEU A 223 -4.95 -17.49 -7.31
N SER A 224 -5.89 -18.35 -6.89
CA SER A 224 -7.33 -18.07 -6.96
C SER A 224 -7.74 -16.86 -6.12
N ILE A 225 -7.14 -16.72 -4.94
CA ILE A 225 -7.35 -15.56 -4.05
C ILE A 225 -6.67 -14.33 -4.64
N THR A 226 -5.41 -14.47 -5.06
CA THR A 226 -4.58 -13.37 -5.57
C THR A 226 -5.19 -12.75 -6.83
N LEU A 227 -5.73 -13.55 -7.76
CA LEU A 227 -6.36 -13.03 -8.98
C LEU A 227 -7.52 -12.08 -8.69
N ILE A 228 -8.33 -12.33 -7.66
CA ILE A 228 -9.42 -11.38 -7.33
C ILE A 228 -8.89 -10.18 -6.54
N MET A 229 -7.93 -10.39 -5.64
CA MET A 229 -7.40 -9.34 -4.78
C MET A 229 -6.41 -8.41 -5.47
N LEU A 230 -5.78 -8.80 -6.57
CA LEU A 230 -4.67 -8.08 -7.21
C LEU A 230 -4.99 -6.60 -7.51
N PRO A 231 -6.13 -6.25 -8.17
CA PRO A 231 -6.46 -4.85 -8.43
C PRO A 231 -6.69 -4.05 -7.14
N LEU A 232 -7.29 -4.66 -6.12
CA LEU A 232 -7.55 -4.02 -4.83
C LEU A 232 -6.26 -3.78 -4.05
N SER A 233 -5.35 -4.76 -4.05
CA SER A 233 -4.03 -4.61 -3.43
C SER A 233 -3.24 -3.47 -4.09
N ALA A 234 -3.24 -3.42 -5.42
CA ALA A 234 -2.61 -2.33 -6.17
C ALA A 234 -3.29 -0.97 -5.93
N TRP A 235 -4.62 -0.94 -5.77
CA TRP A 235 -5.37 0.29 -5.48
C TRP A 235 -5.10 0.88 -4.10
N PHE A 236 -5.01 0.06 -3.05
CA PHE A 236 -4.86 0.54 -1.67
C PHE A 236 -3.42 0.63 -1.19
N PHE A 237 -2.53 -0.25 -1.67
CA PHE A 237 -1.16 -0.34 -1.16
C PHE A 237 -0.12 0.08 -2.20
N TYR A 238 -0.49 0.19 -3.47
CA TYR A 238 0.40 0.55 -4.60
C TYR A 238 1.58 -0.42 -4.82
N GLU A 239 1.64 -1.51 -4.05
CA GLU A 239 2.71 -2.49 -4.01
C GLU A 239 2.13 -3.91 -3.98
N ILE A 240 2.86 -4.83 -4.58
CA ILE A 240 2.52 -6.26 -4.60
C ILE A 240 3.67 -7.05 -3.98
N PRO A 241 3.44 -7.83 -2.91
CA PRO A 241 4.44 -8.73 -2.35
C PRO A 241 4.62 -9.95 -3.25
N LEU A 242 5.77 -10.03 -3.94
CA LEU A 242 6.06 -11.10 -4.90
C LEU A 242 6.39 -12.42 -4.19
N LEU A 243 6.98 -12.35 -3.00
CA LEU A 243 7.36 -13.52 -2.19
C LEU A 243 6.23 -14.02 -1.28
N GLY A 244 5.00 -13.56 -1.49
CA GLY A 244 3.82 -13.98 -0.73
C GLY A 244 3.51 -15.48 -0.85
N LEU A 245 3.70 -16.10 -2.01
CA LEU A 245 3.45 -17.55 -2.16
C LEU A 245 4.43 -18.40 -1.33
N PRO A 246 5.76 -18.24 -1.47
CA PRO A 246 6.71 -18.94 -0.59
C PRO A 246 6.44 -18.71 0.89
N ALA A 247 6.16 -17.45 1.29
CA ALA A 247 5.84 -17.12 2.68
C ALA A 247 4.61 -17.89 3.17
N ASN A 248 3.52 -17.86 2.42
CA ASN A 248 2.29 -18.58 2.79
C ASN A 248 2.51 -20.09 2.87
N LEU A 249 3.25 -20.68 1.94
CA LEU A 249 3.51 -22.12 1.93
C LEU A 249 4.29 -22.58 3.17
N LEU A 250 5.25 -21.77 3.62
CA LEU A 250 6.08 -22.04 4.79
C LEU A 250 5.33 -21.79 6.11
N LEU A 251 4.57 -20.70 6.20
CA LEU A 251 3.99 -20.23 7.46
C LEU A 251 2.60 -20.83 7.75
N LEU A 252 1.72 -20.97 6.75
CA LEU A 252 0.34 -21.42 6.96
C LEU A 252 0.19 -22.76 7.72
N PRO A 253 1.05 -23.79 7.53
CA PRO A 253 0.93 -25.04 8.27
C PRO A 253 0.99 -24.89 9.80
N PHE A 254 1.66 -23.85 10.31
CA PHE A 254 1.83 -23.61 11.74
C PHE A 254 0.74 -22.72 12.35
N VAL A 255 -0.10 -22.08 11.53
CA VAL A 255 -1.12 -21.13 12.00
C VAL A 255 -2.14 -21.79 12.93
N SER A 256 -2.58 -23.02 12.62
CA SER A 256 -3.52 -23.74 13.49
C SER A 256 -2.90 -24.05 14.85
N LEU A 257 -1.62 -24.44 14.89
CA LEU A 257 -0.89 -24.69 16.13
C LEU A 257 -0.78 -23.40 16.97
N ILE A 258 -0.44 -22.27 16.33
CA ILE A 258 -0.34 -20.97 17.00
C ILE A 258 -1.70 -20.53 17.55
N LEU A 259 -2.78 -20.67 16.77
CA LEU A 259 -4.12 -20.23 17.17
C LEU A 259 -4.67 -21.11 18.30
N GLU A 260 -4.73 -22.42 18.10
CA GLU A 260 -5.31 -23.36 19.06
C GLU A 260 -4.44 -23.45 20.31
N GLY A 261 -3.13 -23.65 20.13
CA GLY A 261 -2.16 -23.69 21.24
C GLY A 261 -2.08 -22.35 21.98
N GLY A 262 -2.20 -21.23 21.26
CA GLY A 262 -2.25 -19.90 21.84
C GLY A 262 -3.47 -19.69 22.73
N ILE A 263 -4.67 -20.02 22.24
CA ILE A 263 -5.91 -19.89 23.02
C ILE A 263 -5.89 -20.81 24.25
N ILE A 264 -5.52 -22.09 24.06
CA ILE A 264 -5.47 -23.08 25.15
C ILE A 264 -4.40 -22.70 26.18
N GLY A 265 -3.18 -22.40 25.72
CA GLY A 265 -2.05 -22.03 26.58
C GLY A 265 -2.30 -20.74 27.34
N THR A 266 -2.92 -19.74 26.72
CA THR A 266 -3.30 -18.49 27.39
C THR A 266 -4.37 -18.73 28.45
N THR A 267 -5.41 -19.52 28.13
CA THR A 267 -6.50 -19.83 29.06
C THR A 267 -5.99 -20.61 30.27
N ILE A 268 -5.17 -21.63 30.04
CA ILE A 268 -4.55 -22.41 31.12
C ILE A 268 -3.57 -21.53 31.90
N GLY A 269 -2.80 -20.68 31.24
CA GLY A 269 -1.87 -19.74 31.88
C GLY A 269 -2.52 -18.70 32.78
N MET A 270 -3.80 -18.38 32.57
CA MET A 270 -4.58 -17.57 33.50
C MET A 270 -4.87 -18.29 34.82
N ILE A 271 -4.99 -19.62 34.79
CA ILE A 271 -5.32 -20.46 35.95
C ILE A 271 -4.02 -20.95 36.63
N CYS A 272 -3.11 -21.53 35.85
CA CYS A 272 -1.86 -22.12 36.28
C CYS A 272 -0.71 -21.65 35.37
N ARG A 273 0.12 -20.73 35.89
CA ARG A 273 1.21 -20.10 35.12
C ARG A 273 2.21 -21.13 34.54
N PRO A 274 2.75 -22.09 35.31
CA PRO A 274 3.72 -23.06 34.77
C PRO A 274 3.16 -23.90 33.62
N ALA A 275 1.91 -24.35 33.73
CA ALA A 275 1.25 -25.13 32.69
C ALA A 275 1.00 -24.29 31.42
N GLY A 276 0.62 -23.01 31.59
CA GLY A 276 0.49 -22.06 30.48
C GLY A 276 1.82 -21.83 29.75
N VAL A 277 2.92 -21.66 30.49
CA VAL A 277 4.27 -21.54 29.92
C VAL A 277 4.60 -22.76 29.06
N ALA A 278 4.43 -23.97 29.61
CA ALA A 278 4.75 -25.21 28.91
C ALA A 278 3.99 -25.36 27.58
N LEU A 279 2.71 -24.98 27.56
CA LEU A 279 1.86 -25.03 26.35
C LEU A 279 2.17 -23.92 25.34
N LEU A 280 2.66 -22.76 25.81
CA LEU A 280 3.02 -21.63 24.95
C LEU A 280 4.45 -21.74 24.40
N LEU A 281 5.31 -22.62 24.92
CA LEU A 281 6.67 -22.81 24.40
C LEU A 281 6.72 -23.16 22.90
N PRO A 282 5.95 -24.16 22.39
CA PRO A 282 5.91 -24.44 20.95
C PRO A 282 5.36 -23.27 20.14
N VAL A 283 4.42 -22.51 20.70
CA VAL A 283 3.83 -21.33 20.06
C VAL A 283 4.87 -20.21 19.96
N ASP A 284 5.61 -19.93 21.03
CA ASP A 284 6.70 -18.94 21.04
C ASP A 284 7.77 -19.28 20.00
N PHE A 285 8.16 -20.56 19.92
CA PHE A 285 9.10 -21.03 18.89
C PHE A 285 8.60 -20.76 17.48
N CYS A 286 7.33 -21.10 17.18
CA CYS A 286 6.75 -20.87 15.85
C CYS A 286 6.66 -19.36 15.53
N LEU A 287 6.30 -18.52 16.51
CA LEU A 287 6.19 -17.08 16.32
C LEU A 287 7.56 -16.43 16.07
N ARG A 288 8.60 -16.85 16.79
CA ARG A 288 9.98 -16.40 16.51
C ARG A 288 10.44 -16.84 15.12
N LEU A 289 10.10 -18.06 14.72
CA LEU A 289 10.37 -18.54 13.36
C LEU A 289 9.64 -17.68 12.31
N PHE A 290 8.40 -17.27 12.57
CA PHE A 290 7.66 -16.38 11.69
C PHE A 290 8.38 -15.04 11.55
N SER A 291 8.70 -14.36 12.66
CA SER A 291 9.44 -13.10 12.65
C SER A 291 10.76 -13.20 11.91
N LEU A 292 11.52 -14.27 12.15
CA LEU A 292 12.78 -14.54 11.47
C LEU A 292 12.59 -14.65 9.95
N LEU A 293 11.65 -15.49 9.50
CA LEU A 293 11.40 -15.73 8.08
C LEU A 293 10.86 -14.48 7.38
N THR A 294 9.93 -13.75 7.99
CA THR A 294 9.39 -12.51 7.41
C THR A 294 10.46 -11.42 7.35
N GLY A 295 11.32 -11.30 8.37
CA GLY A 295 12.45 -10.38 8.38
C GLY A 295 13.50 -10.70 7.31
N TYR A 296 13.78 -11.99 7.04
CA TYR A 296 14.62 -12.38 5.91
C TYR A 296 13.99 -12.04 4.57
N ILE A 297 12.70 -12.32 4.39
CA ILE A 297 11.97 -12.00 3.15
C ILE A 297 12.00 -10.50 2.87
N ARG A 298 11.84 -9.64 3.89
CA ARG A 298 11.95 -8.17 3.75
C ARG A 298 13.28 -7.75 3.14
N ARG A 299 14.38 -8.37 3.56
CA ARG A 299 15.74 -8.03 3.12
C ARG A 299 16.07 -8.50 1.70
N LEU A 300 15.28 -9.40 1.12
CA LEU A 300 15.52 -9.90 -0.23
C LEU A 300 15.22 -8.83 -1.29
N PRO A 301 16.12 -8.65 -2.30
CA PRO A 301 15.87 -7.72 -3.38
C PRO A 301 14.67 -8.18 -4.21
N GLY A 302 13.74 -7.25 -4.49
CA GLY A 302 12.52 -7.56 -5.24
C GLY A 302 11.44 -8.29 -4.45
N SER A 303 11.51 -8.28 -3.11
CA SER A 303 10.45 -8.82 -2.24
C SER A 303 9.07 -8.20 -2.53
N THR A 304 9.06 -6.91 -2.86
CA THR A 304 7.88 -6.16 -3.27
C THR A 304 8.09 -5.46 -4.61
N LEU A 305 6.98 -5.26 -5.33
CA LEU A 305 6.92 -4.54 -6.58
C LEU A 305 6.02 -3.32 -6.44
N ILE A 306 6.58 -2.12 -6.53
CA ILE A 306 5.79 -0.89 -6.66
C ILE A 306 5.13 -0.89 -8.04
N CYS A 307 3.80 -0.89 -8.09
CA CYS A 307 3.03 -1.07 -9.31
C CYS A 307 2.15 0.14 -9.69
N GLY A 308 2.00 1.10 -8.78
CA GLY A 308 1.12 2.25 -8.97
C GLY A 308 -0.36 1.93 -8.76
N GLN A 309 -1.18 2.98 -8.71
CA GLN A 309 -2.61 2.87 -8.46
C GLN A 309 -3.42 2.69 -9.75
N PRO A 310 -4.02 1.52 -10.04
CA PRO A 310 -4.77 1.29 -11.28
C PRO A 310 -5.97 2.23 -11.39
N THR A 311 -6.31 2.67 -12.60
CA THR A 311 -7.53 3.46 -12.80
C THR A 311 -8.77 2.59 -12.63
N VAL A 312 -9.92 3.19 -12.30
CA VAL A 312 -11.18 2.45 -12.16
C VAL A 312 -11.52 1.68 -13.44
N LEU A 313 -11.24 2.26 -14.62
CA LEU A 313 -11.43 1.59 -15.91
C LEU A 313 -10.52 0.36 -16.06
N GLN A 314 -9.25 0.44 -15.66
CA GLN A 314 -8.34 -0.71 -15.68
C GLN A 314 -8.81 -1.83 -14.76
N ILE A 315 -9.30 -1.50 -13.57
CA ILE A 315 -9.86 -2.46 -12.62
C ILE A 315 -11.11 -3.13 -13.24
N PHE A 316 -11.99 -2.35 -13.86
CA PHE A 316 -13.19 -2.86 -14.53
C PHE A 316 -12.83 -3.82 -15.67
N LEU A 317 -11.94 -3.42 -16.58
CA LEU A 317 -11.48 -4.25 -17.70
C LEU A 317 -10.80 -5.53 -17.20
N TYR A 318 -10.00 -5.42 -16.13
CA TYR A 318 -9.38 -6.58 -15.48
C TYR A 318 -10.43 -7.60 -15.02
N TYR A 319 -11.45 -7.16 -14.27
CA TYR A 319 -12.50 -8.06 -13.79
C TYR A 319 -13.38 -8.61 -14.91
N LEU A 320 -13.62 -7.84 -15.97
CA LEU A 320 -14.31 -8.32 -17.17
C LEU A 320 -13.54 -9.45 -17.85
N LEU A 321 -12.22 -9.28 -18.05
CA LEU A 321 -11.36 -10.32 -18.62
C LEU A 321 -11.26 -11.55 -17.72
N LEU A 322 -11.19 -11.34 -16.40
CA LEU A 322 -11.20 -12.44 -15.42
C LEU A 322 -12.53 -13.21 -15.44
N LEU A 323 -13.66 -12.52 -15.62
CA LEU A 323 -14.97 -13.14 -15.80
C LEU A 323 -15.01 -13.96 -17.11
N CYS A 324 -14.53 -13.39 -18.22
CA CYS A 324 -14.39 -14.10 -19.50
C CYS A 324 -13.51 -15.35 -19.36
N PHE A 325 -12.41 -15.26 -18.62
CA PHE A 325 -11.57 -16.39 -18.27
C PHE A 325 -12.37 -17.47 -17.51
N CYS A 326 -13.06 -17.09 -16.44
CA CYS A 326 -13.87 -18.00 -15.63
C CYS A 326 -14.97 -18.70 -16.45
N LEU A 327 -15.66 -17.97 -17.33
CA LEU A 327 -16.67 -18.51 -18.24
C LEU A 327 -16.05 -19.43 -19.30
N GLY A 328 -14.88 -19.06 -19.83
CA GLY A 328 -14.16 -19.84 -20.85
C GLY A 328 -13.62 -21.17 -20.33
N ILE A 329 -13.15 -21.22 -19.08
CA ILE A 329 -12.66 -22.45 -18.43
C ILE A 329 -13.79 -23.30 -17.82
N SER A 330 -14.96 -22.71 -17.55
CA SER A 330 -16.11 -23.43 -17.05
C SER A 330 -16.64 -24.36 -18.14
N ASP A 331 -16.65 -25.67 -17.91
CA ASP A 331 -17.21 -26.67 -18.84
C ASP A 331 -18.75 -26.55 -19.01
N ARG A 332 -19.34 -25.48 -18.47
CA ARG A 332 -20.75 -25.16 -18.58
C ARG A 332 -21.05 -24.49 -19.93
N LYS A 333 -21.10 -25.29 -20.99
CA LYS A 333 -22.07 -25.08 -22.11
C LYS A 333 -23.55 -25.13 -21.61
N LYS A 334 -23.83 -24.92 -20.32
CA LYS A 334 -25.09 -25.24 -19.67
C LYS A 334 -25.69 -24.15 -18.77
N VAL A 335 -25.04 -23.00 -18.56
CA VAL A 335 -25.51 -22.09 -17.49
C VAL A 335 -25.86 -20.65 -17.88
N PHE A 336 -25.58 -20.12 -19.07
CA PHE A 336 -26.14 -18.80 -19.39
C PHE A 336 -26.36 -18.61 -20.91
N LEU A 337 -27.61 -18.31 -21.28
CA LEU A 337 -28.07 -17.61 -22.49
C LEU A 337 -28.04 -18.28 -23.90
N LEU A 338 -28.38 -19.57 -24.07
CA LEU A 338 -28.88 -20.03 -25.39
C LEU A 338 -30.02 -21.06 -25.26
N PRO A 339 -31.19 -20.84 -25.91
CA PRO A 339 -32.31 -21.79 -25.87
C PRO A 339 -31.96 -23.12 -26.54
N ALA A 340 -32.51 -24.20 -25.96
CA ALA A 340 -32.16 -25.60 -26.23
C ALA A 340 -32.45 -26.12 -27.66
N LYS A 341 -32.92 -25.28 -28.59
CA LYS A 341 -33.31 -25.69 -29.95
C LYS A 341 -32.17 -25.83 -30.95
N ILE A 342 -30.97 -25.32 -30.68
CA ILE A 342 -29.77 -25.47 -31.55
C ILE A 342 -28.83 -26.56 -30.99
N ARG A 343 -29.39 -27.69 -30.52
CA ARG A 343 -28.65 -28.72 -29.78
C ARG A 343 -28.40 -30.02 -30.54
N LYS A 344 -28.88 -30.15 -31.77
CA LYS A 344 -28.69 -31.35 -32.61
C LYS A 344 -27.88 -31.03 -33.86
N ASN A 345 -26.56 -30.74 -33.75
CA ASN A 345 -25.61 -31.13 -34.82
C ASN A 345 -24.11 -30.91 -34.60
N THR A 346 -23.55 -31.06 -33.39
CA THR A 346 -22.09 -31.12 -33.28
C THR A 346 -21.65 -32.15 -32.25
N SER A 347 -21.90 -33.42 -32.55
CA SER A 347 -21.00 -34.49 -32.13
C SER A 347 -19.86 -34.51 -33.15
N LEU A 348 -18.74 -33.86 -32.81
CA LEU A 348 -17.49 -34.02 -33.55
C LEU A 348 -16.44 -34.44 -32.52
N SER A 349 -16.39 -35.76 -32.33
CA SER A 349 -15.21 -36.47 -31.82
C SER A 349 -14.09 -36.26 -32.83
N GLY A 350 -13.17 -35.38 -32.49
CA GLY A 350 -11.97 -35.12 -33.27
C GLY A 350 -11.12 -34.16 -32.47
N THR A 351 -10.03 -34.65 -31.90
CA THR A 351 -8.94 -33.87 -31.31
C THR A 351 -8.33 -33.00 -32.40
N ARG A 352 -8.98 -31.88 -32.70
CA ARG A 352 -8.47 -30.85 -33.62
C ARG A 352 -7.53 -29.90 -32.85
N PRO A 353 -6.42 -29.44 -33.45
CA PRO A 353 -5.52 -28.42 -32.87
C PRO A 353 -6.23 -27.13 -32.45
N VAL A 354 -7.42 -26.88 -33.00
CA VAL A 354 -8.33 -25.77 -32.64
C VAL A 354 -8.75 -25.79 -31.16
N SER A 355 -8.88 -26.95 -30.52
CA SER A 355 -9.27 -27.03 -29.09
C SER A 355 -8.12 -26.63 -28.17
N VAL A 356 -6.89 -27.03 -28.50
CA VAL A 356 -5.66 -26.70 -27.75
C VAL A 356 -5.35 -25.21 -27.85
N ILE A 357 -5.41 -24.63 -29.07
CA ILE A 357 -5.21 -23.19 -29.29
C ILE A 357 -6.24 -22.36 -28.51
N ARG A 358 -7.51 -22.79 -28.49
CA ARG A 358 -8.55 -22.13 -27.71
C ARG A 358 -8.25 -22.17 -26.20
N HIS A 359 -7.79 -23.29 -25.67
CA HIS A 359 -7.47 -23.42 -24.24
C HIS A 359 -6.22 -22.60 -23.87
N LEU A 360 -5.22 -22.56 -24.75
CA LEU A 360 -4.03 -21.74 -24.58
C LEU A 360 -4.38 -20.25 -24.53
N ARG A 361 -5.21 -19.76 -25.47
CA ARG A 361 -5.67 -18.36 -25.50
C ARG A 361 -6.44 -17.98 -24.24
N ILE A 362 -7.34 -18.86 -23.76
CA ILE A 362 -8.10 -18.60 -22.52
C ILE A 362 -7.15 -18.54 -21.31
N SER A 363 -6.16 -19.44 -21.23
CA SER A 363 -5.17 -19.45 -20.14
C SER A 363 -4.28 -18.20 -20.10
N LEU A 364 -4.14 -17.47 -21.21
CA LEU A 364 -3.38 -16.21 -21.27
C LEU A 364 -4.20 -14.98 -20.85
N LEU A 365 -5.54 -15.07 -20.74
CA LEU A 365 -6.39 -13.94 -20.36
C LEU A 365 -6.03 -13.32 -19.00
N PRO A 366 -5.75 -14.08 -17.92
CA PRO A 366 -5.34 -13.49 -16.64
C PRO A 366 -4.03 -12.72 -16.72
N LEU A 367 -3.07 -13.19 -17.54
CA LEU A 367 -1.80 -12.51 -17.77
C LEU A 367 -2.02 -11.21 -18.52
N PHE A 368 -2.80 -11.25 -19.61
CA PHE A 368 -3.16 -10.05 -20.37
C PHE A 368 -3.93 -9.03 -19.52
N ALA A 369 -4.87 -9.48 -18.70
CA ALA A 369 -5.57 -8.64 -17.74
C ALA A 369 -4.59 -7.97 -16.75
N ALA A 370 -3.62 -8.72 -16.22
CA ALA A 370 -2.58 -8.17 -15.36
C ALA A 370 -1.73 -7.11 -16.09
N CYS A 371 -1.39 -7.31 -17.37
CA CYS A 371 -0.68 -6.29 -18.17
C CYS A 371 -1.48 -4.99 -18.29
N ILE A 372 -2.80 -5.06 -18.54
CA ILE A 372 -3.68 -3.87 -18.60
C ILE A 372 -3.68 -3.12 -17.26
N LEU A 373 -3.69 -3.85 -16.15
CA LEU A 373 -3.72 -3.28 -14.80
C LEU A 373 -2.48 -2.42 -14.50
N PHE A 374 -1.33 -2.79 -15.07
CA PHE A 374 -0.04 -2.10 -14.86
C PHE A 374 0.37 -1.19 -16.01
N LEU A 375 -0.43 -1.09 -17.07
CA LEU A 375 -0.22 -0.10 -18.12
C LEU A 375 -0.43 1.29 -17.54
N ARG A 376 0.48 2.23 -17.82
CA ARG A 376 0.39 3.59 -17.28
C ARG A 376 0.65 4.59 -18.38
N PRO A 377 -0.36 5.11 -19.10
CA PRO A 377 -0.13 6.22 -20.01
C PRO A 377 0.57 7.35 -19.26
N GLN A 378 1.71 7.80 -19.76
CA GLN A 378 2.48 8.90 -19.16
C GLN A 378 2.53 10.06 -20.15
N ALA A 379 2.45 11.28 -19.63
CA ALA A 379 2.81 12.47 -20.39
C ALA A 379 4.31 12.43 -20.75
N PRO A 380 4.74 13.08 -21.85
CA PRO A 380 6.16 13.14 -22.21
C PRO A 380 7.02 13.74 -21.10
N PHE A 381 6.56 14.81 -20.47
CA PHE A 381 7.14 15.38 -19.27
C PHE A 381 6.05 15.88 -18.30
N SER A 382 6.30 15.73 -17.00
CA SER A 382 5.46 16.31 -15.96
C SER A 382 6.30 16.81 -14.79
N LEU A 383 5.93 17.97 -14.26
CA LEU A 383 6.48 18.58 -13.05
C LEU A 383 5.36 18.70 -12.02
N THR A 384 5.53 18.07 -10.85
CA THR A 384 4.50 18.02 -9.80
C THR A 384 4.98 18.65 -8.52
N MET A 385 4.39 19.76 -8.08
CA MET A 385 4.53 20.29 -6.73
C MET A 385 3.59 19.54 -5.78
N LEU A 386 4.13 18.90 -4.74
CA LEU A 386 3.34 18.18 -3.75
C LEU A 386 2.85 19.11 -2.64
N ASP A 387 1.63 18.87 -2.16
CA ASP A 387 1.19 19.44 -0.88
C ASP A 387 1.94 18.72 0.24
N VAL A 388 3.00 19.33 0.75
CA VAL A 388 3.79 18.85 1.90
C VAL A 388 3.56 19.64 3.19
N GLY A 389 2.88 20.79 3.12
CA GLY A 389 2.70 21.71 4.24
C GLY A 389 3.56 22.96 4.06
N GLN A 390 4.24 23.38 5.11
CA GLN A 390 5.31 24.38 5.09
C GLN A 390 6.62 23.67 4.72
N GLY A 391 7.09 23.83 3.48
CA GLY A 391 8.22 23.12 2.92
C GLY A 391 8.01 22.86 1.42
N ASP A 392 9.01 22.25 0.77
CA ASP A 392 8.96 21.96 -0.66
C ASP A 392 9.13 20.48 -0.99
N ALA A 393 8.47 20.07 -2.07
CA ALA A 393 8.72 18.79 -2.72
C ALA A 393 8.19 18.83 -4.16
N LEU A 394 9.09 18.77 -5.15
CA LEU A 394 8.73 18.73 -6.56
C LEU A 394 9.21 17.44 -7.22
N VAL A 395 8.34 16.78 -7.98
CA VAL A 395 8.67 15.57 -8.74
C VAL A 395 8.68 15.87 -10.22
N LEU A 396 9.82 15.69 -10.86
CA LEU A 396 10.02 15.83 -12.30
C LEU A 396 10.07 14.43 -12.92
N ARG A 397 9.24 14.17 -13.92
CA ARG A 397 9.14 12.85 -14.55
C ARG A 397 9.12 12.98 -16.06
N GLN A 398 10.06 12.31 -16.71
CA GLN A 398 10.17 12.27 -18.18
C GLN A 398 9.52 11.00 -18.74
N GLY A 399 8.20 10.95 -18.77
CA GLY A 399 7.45 9.79 -19.28
C GLY A 399 7.79 8.48 -18.57
N TYR A 400 8.27 7.50 -19.34
CA TYR A 400 8.79 6.22 -18.81
C TYR A 400 10.30 6.22 -18.55
N GLY A 401 10.95 7.39 -18.63
CA GLY A 401 12.38 7.59 -18.42
C GLY A 401 12.72 7.97 -16.97
N SER A 402 13.63 8.92 -16.82
CA SER A 402 14.14 9.35 -15.51
C SER A 402 13.09 10.09 -14.68
N VAL A 403 13.25 9.95 -13.36
CA VAL A 403 12.48 10.69 -12.36
C VAL A 403 13.47 11.42 -11.46
N PHE A 404 13.21 12.69 -11.20
CA PHE A 404 13.98 13.53 -10.29
C PHE A 404 13.04 14.06 -9.21
N LEU A 405 13.61 14.32 -8.05
CA LEU A 405 12.92 14.91 -6.91
C LEU A 405 13.71 16.16 -6.51
N CYS A 406 13.04 17.29 -6.33
CA CYS A 406 13.65 18.52 -5.83
C CYS A 406 13.03 18.82 -4.48
N ASP A 407 13.85 18.80 -3.44
CA ASP A 407 13.44 18.86 -2.03
C ASP A 407 12.41 17.79 -1.64
N GLY A 408 12.11 17.71 -0.35
CA GLY A 408 11.17 16.74 0.17
C GLY A 408 10.82 16.92 1.64
N GLY A 409 10.74 18.15 2.13
CA GLY A 409 10.61 18.42 3.56
C GLY A 409 9.29 19.04 3.98
N SER A 410 9.12 19.13 5.30
CA SER A 410 8.08 19.93 5.94
C SER A 410 8.43 20.26 7.39
N SER A 411 8.17 21.49 7.83
CA SER A 411 8.34 21.93 9.21
C SER A 411 7.08 21.75 10.08
N ASP A 412 5.90 21.57 9.49
CA ASP A 412 4.62 21.46 10.20
C ASP A 412 3.96 20.07 10.08
N VAL A 413 4.44 19.22 9.16
CA VAL A 413 3.92 17.86 8.94
C VAL A 413 4.97 16.83 9.32
N LYS A 414 4.66 16.04 10.37
CA LYS A 414 5.51 14.92 10.77
C LYS A 414 5.48 13.79 9.75
N ASN A 415 6.61 13.11 9.61
CA ASN A 415 6.76 11.90 8.80
C ASN A 415 6.37 12.15 7.33
N VAL A 416 6.74 13.31 6.78
CA VAL A 416 6.29 13.74 5.45
C VAL A 416 6.83 12.81 4.36
N GLY A 417 8.07 12.33 4.53
CA GLY A 417 8.72 11.34 3.65
C GLY A 417 7.92 10.05 3.58
N THR A 418 7.58 9.47 4.72
CA THR A 418 6.86 8.18 4.78
C THR A 418 5.35 8.30 4.57
N ARG A 419 4.72 9.46 4.85
CA ARG A 419 3.25 9.64 4.79
C ARG A 419 2.74 10.43 3.59
N ARG A 420 3.59 11.21 2.90
CA ARG A 420 3.21 11.97 1.68
C ARG A 420 4.06 11.62 0.47
N LEU A 421 5.38 11.77 0.56
CA LEU A 421 6.28 11.52 -0.58
C LEU A 421 6.24 10.05 -1.01
N LEU A 422 6.49 9.12 -0.09
CA LEU A 422 6.54 7.69 -0.41
C LEU A 422 5.20 7.17 -0.98
N PRO A 423 4.02 7.46 -0.39
CA PRO A 423 2.73 7.09 -0.99
C PRO A 423 2.52 7.68 -2.38
N TYR A 424 2.88 8.95 -2.62
CA TYR A 424 2.78 9.56 -3.94
C TYR A 424 3.67 8.84 -4.97
N LEU A 425 4.95 8.63 -4.64
CA LEU A 425 5.90 7.92 -5.50
C LEU A 425 5.38 6.52 -5.84
N LYS A 426 4.90 5.79 -4.83
CA LYS A 426 4.32 4.47 -5.01
C LYS A 426 3.06 4.51 -5.88
N GLN A 427 2.14 5.44 -5.64
CA GLN A 427 0.91 5.65 -6.41
C GLN A 427 1.22 5.90 -7.89
N GLN A 428 2.25 6.67 -8.18
CA GLN A 428 2.73 6.96 -9.53
C GLN A 428 3.50 5.80 -10.19
N GLY A 429 3.76 4.71 -9.45
CA GLY A 429 4.53 3.56 -9.91
C GLY A 429 6.03 3.80 -9.96
N ILE A 430 6.52 4.84 -9.29
CA ILE A 430 7.94 5.24 -9.29
C ILE A 430 8.72 4.29 -8.38
N ARG A 431 9.67 3.58 -8.98
CA ARG A 431 10.54 2.59 -8.31
C ARG A 431 11.94 3.11 -8.04
N ARG A 432 12.39 4.05 -8.87
CA ARG A 432 13.74 4.58 -8.86
C ARG A 432 13.69 6.07 -9.10
N ILE A 433 14.39 6.82 -8.27
CA ILE A 433 14.69 8.24 -8.45
C ILE A 433 16.15 8.32 -8.89
N GLU A 434 16.38 9.08 -9.96
CA GLU A 434 17.69 9.19 -10.58
C GLU A 434 18.59 10.17 -9.84
N CYS A 435 18.05 11.34 -9.49
CA CYS A 435 18.70 12.28 -8.60
C CYS A 435 17.65 12.95 -7.72
N VAL A 436 17.97 13.14 -6.44
CA VAL A 436 17.30 14.10 -5.56
C VAL A 436 18.16 15.36 -5.52
N PHE A 437 17.64 16.50 -5.94
CA PHE A 437 18.28 17.80 -5.78
C PHE A 437 17.78 18.43 -4.48
N LEU A 438 18.70 18.84 -3.62
CA LEU A 438 18.38 19.58 -2.40
C LEU A 438 18.75 21.04 -2.60
N SER A 439 17.84 21.95 -2.26
CA SER A 439 18.12 23.38 -2.33
C SER A 439 19.07 23.82 -1.22
N HIS A 440 18.81 23.45 0.03
CA HIS A 440 19.62 23.82 1.19
C HIS A 440 19.38 22.86 2.37
N GLY A 441 19.99 23.16 3.52
CA GLY A 441 20.07 22.29 4.70
C GLY A 441 18.85 22.29 5.65
N ASP A 442 17.82 23.10 5.39
CA ASP A 442 16.75 23.29 6.36
C ASP A 442 15.77 22.12 6.39
N ALA A 443 15.18 21.90 7.57
CA ALA A 443 14.36 20.73 7.84
C ALA A 443 13.10 20.66 6.94
N ASP A 444 12.54 21.79 6.53
CA ASP A 444 11.37 21.87 5.63
C ASP A 444 11.70 21.62 4.16
N HIS A 445 12.97 21.37 3.82
CA HIS A 445 13.39 20.88 2.51
C HIS A 445 13.96 19.46 2.59
N LEU A 446 14.52 19.09 3.74
CA LEU A 446 15.42 17.95 3.87
C LEU A 446 14.82 16.74 4.63
N CYS A 447 13.93 16.97 5.59
CA CYS A 447 13.51 15.93 6.55
C CYS A 447 12.86 14.70 5.90
N GLY A 448 12.01 14.86 4.87
CA GLY A 448 11.39 13.73 4.21
C GLY A 448 12.35 12.98 3.29
N ILE A 449 13.43 13.60 2.81
CA ILE A 449 14.50 12.89 2.09
C ILE A 449 15.30 12.00 3.05
N GLU A 450 15.59 12.48 4.26
CA GLU A 450 16.20 11.67 5.31
C GLU A 450 15.34 10.44 5.62
N GLU A 451 14.03 10.63 5.86
CA GLU A 451 13.09 9.54 6.10
C GLU A 451 13.04 8.52 4.95
N LEU A 452 13.15 8.97 3.70
CA LEU A 452 13.21 8.09 2.53
C LEU A 452 14.51 7.29 2.51
N LEU A 453 15.66 7.93 2.74
CA LEU A 453 16.96 7.26 2.80
C LEU A 453 17.01 6.23 3.94
N GLU A 454 16.52 6.59 5.13
CA GLU A 454 16.37 5.66 6.27
C GLU A 454 15.49 4.46 5.89
N SER A 455 14.34 4.71 5.25
CA SER A 455 13.44 3.64 4.80
C SER A 455 14.09 2.70 3.77
N ILE A 456 14.98 3.21 2.92
CA ILE A 456 15.73 2.44 1.91
C ILE A 456 16.88 1.65 2.57
N ALA A 457 17.61 2.27 3.49
CA ALA A 457 18.68 1.64 4.26
C ALA A 457 18.13 0.45 5.06
N GLU A 458 17.01 0.66 5.76
CA GLU A 458 16.35 -0.35 6.59
C GLU A 458 15.49 -1.36 5.80
N LYS A 459 15.46 -1.26 4.47
CA LYS A 459 14.67 -2.15 3.58
C LYS A 459 13.16 -2.13 3.90
N LYS A 460 12.64 -1.00 4.36
CA LYS A 460 11.20 -0.76 4.59
C LYS A 460 10.44 -0.48 3.28
N THR A 461 11.14 -0.18 2.19
CA THR A 461 10.56 0.02 0.86
C THR A 461 11.46 -0.56 -0.25
N SER A 462 10.87 -0.86 -1.40
CA SER A 462 11.59 -1.22 -2.63
C SER A 462 11.97 -0.01 -3.51
N LEU A 463 11.61 1.21 -3.10
CA LEU A 463 12.09 2.45 -3.73
C LEU A 463 13.63 2.50 -3.69
N ARG A 464 14.24 3.06 -4.72
CA ARG A 464 15.69 3.32 -4.77
C ARG A 464 15.97 4.75 -5.17
N ILE A 465 17.00 5.34 -4.58
CA ILE A 465 17.55 6.63 -4.98
C ILE A 465 18.97 6.36 -5.47
N ARG A 466 19.27 6.75 -6.71
CA ARG A 466 20.61 6.57 -7.28
C ARG A 466 21.57 7.60 -6.68
N ALA A 467 21.22 8.88 -6.75
CA ALA A 467 22.05 9.97 -6.24
C ALA A 467 21.25 11.04 -5.51
N VAL A 468 21.92 11.77 -4.62
CA VAL A 468 21.47 13.03 -4.01
C VAL A 468 22.50 14.10 -4.37
N SER A 469 22.06 15.15 -5.06
CA SER A 469 22.84 16.34 -5.38
C SER A 469 22.57 17.40 -4.32
N MET A 470 23.64 17.89 -3.71
CA MET A 470 23.62 18.93 -2.68
C MET A 470 24.52 20.10 -3.10
N PRO A 471 24.19 21.33 -2.69
CA PRO A 471 25.08 22.48 -2.81
C PRO A 471 26.47 22.20 -2.23
N PHE A 472 27.52 22.65 -2.91
CA PHE A 472 28.90 22.39 -2.48
C PHE A 472 29.22 22.90 -1.06
N TRP A 473 28.60 24.00 -0.63
CA TRP A 473 28.80 24.61 0.69
C TRP A 473 28.27 23.73 1.83
N MET A 474 27.31 22.83 1.56
CA MET A 474 26.78 21.88 2.55
C MET A 474 27.77 20.78 2.94
N LYS A 475 28.92 20.68 2.27
CA LYS A 475 29.92 19.62 2.52
C LYS A 475 30.40 19.57 3.96
N ASP A 476 30.57 20.74 4.57
CA ASP A 476 31.04 20.87 5.95
C ASP A 476 29.93 21.13 6.96
N ASP A 477 28.70 21.38 6.50
CA ASP A 477 27.54 21.59 7.34
C ASP A 477 27.08 20.31 8.07
N ALA A 478 26.45 20.48 9.23
CA ALA A 478 25.93 19.39 10.04
C ALA A 478 24.84 18.58 9.30
N SER A 479 23.97 19.24 8.53
CA SER A 479 22.93 18.59 7.74
C SER A 479 23.53 17.78 6.59
N GLY A 480 24.50 18.33 5.85
CA GLY A 480 25.20 17.63 4.78
C GLY A 480 25.96 16.38 5.28
N LYS A 481 26.68 16.49 6.41
CA LYS A 481 27.35 15.34 7.06
C LYS A 481 26.38 14.27 7.53
N ARG A 482 25.16 14.64 7.94
CA ARG A 482 24.10 13.71 8.33
C ARG A 482 23.55 12.98 7.10
N LEU A 483 23.23 13.70 6.03
CA LEU A 483 22.77 13.12 4.78
C LEU A 483 23.78 12.19 4.14
N CYS A 484 25.08 12.53 4.15
CA CYS A 484 26.12 11.65 3.63
C CYS A 484 26.11 10.27 4.32
N ARG A 485 25.89 10.23 5.65
CA ARG A 485 25.78 8.98 6.41
C ARG A 485 24.54 8.18 6.02
N LEU A 486 23.39 8.85 5.87
CA LEU A 486 22.14 8.21 5.45
C LEU A 486 22.20 7.70 4.00
N ALA A 487 22.75 8.50 3.09
CA ALA A 487 22.95 8.14 1.70
C ALA A 487 23.87 6.92 1.56
N ALA A 488 24.99 6.89 2.30
CA ALA A 488 25.88 5.73 2.34
C ALA A 488 25.16 4.47 2.85
N ALA A 489 24.36 4.57 3.92
CA ALA A 489 23.58 3.44 4.43
C ALA A 489 22.49 2.96 3.45
N ALA A 490 21.94 3.87 2.64
CA ALA A 490 20.96 3.57 1.61
C ALA A 490 21.57 3.02 0.30
N GLY A 491 22.90 3.11 0.13
CA GLY A 491 23.60 2.80 -1.11
C GLY A 491 23.34 3.85 -2.20
N THR A 492 23.24 5.11 -1.81
CA THR A 492 22.96 6.28 -2.64
C THR A 492 24.21 7.13 -2.78
N GLU A 493 24.52 7.55 -4.00
CA GLU A 493 25.65 8.41 -4.31
C GLU A 493 25.39 9.85 -3.86
N VAL A 494 26.40 10.53 -3.34
CA VAL A 494 26.32 11.96 -2.99
C VAL A 494 27.11 12.76 -4.02
N ILE A 495 26.46 13.74 -4.63
CA ILE A 495 27.03 14.64 -5.62
C ILE A 495 27.03 16.04 -5.01
N TRP A 496 28.17 16.72 -5.08
CA TRP A 496 28.28 18.13 -4.69
C TRP A 496 28.19 18.97 -5.95
N SER A 497 27.30 19.97 -5.94
CA SER A 497 26.95 20.71 -7.14
C SER A 497 27.07 22.22 -6.95
N SER A 498 27.32 22.90 -8.07
CA SER A 498 27.50 24.35 -8.15
C SER A 498 26.98 24.88 -9.48
N ALA A 499 26.90 26.20 -9.61
CA ALA A 499 26.45 26.87 -10.82
C ALA A 499 27.25 26.41 -12.06
N GLY A 500 26.54 26.07 -13.14
CA GLY A 500 27.09 25.55 -14.40
C GLY A 500 27.09 24.02 -14.50
N ASP A 501 26.87 23.30 -13.41
CA ASP A 501 26.61 21.85 -13.48
C ASP A 501 25.27 21.59 -14.18
N TYR A 502 25.23 20.59 -15.06
CA TYR A 502 24.01 20.24 -15.78
C TYR A 502 23.83 18.73 -15.95
N LEU A 503 22.58 18.31 -16.04
CA LEU A 503 22.16 16.94 -16.28
C LEU A 503 21.24 16.89 -17.50
N VAL A 504 21.52 15.97 -18.42
CA VAL A 504 20.66 15.71 -19.58
C VAL A 504 20.11 14.29 -19.51
N SER A 505 18.79 14.14 -19.68
CA SER A 505 18.13 12.85 -19.79
C SER A 505 17.26 12.75 -21.05
N VAL A 506 17.26 11.57 -21.67
CA VAL A 506 16.46 11.28 -22.87
C VAL A 506 15.55 10.10 -22.57
N SER A 507 14.26 10.28 -22.83
CA SER A 507 13.27 9.22 -22.65
C SER A 507 13.48 8.10 -23.67
N PRO A 508 13.40 6.82 -23.27
CA PRO A 508 13.48 5.70 -24.22
C PRO A 508 12.25 5.60 -25.13
N VAL A 509 11.15 6.28 -24.78
CA VAL A 509 9.90 6.26 -25.53
C VAL A 509 9.67 7.61 -26.23
N PHE A 510 9.92 8.73 -25.55
CA PHE A 510 9.73 10.07 -26.09
C PHE A 510 11.07 10.71 -26.46
N THR A 511 11.65 10.28 -27.57
CA THR A 511 13.02 10.66 -27.97
C THR A 511 13.15 12.04 -28.61
N LYS A 512 12.03 12.69 -28.96
CA LYS A 512 12.02 13.97 -29.68
C LYS A 512 12.63 15.13 -28.88
N ASN A 513 12.39 15.16 -27.57
CA ASN A 513 12.83 16.22 -26.67
C ASN A 513 13.71 15.61 -25.56
N ARG A 514 14.82 16.28 -25.27
CA ARG A 514 15.68 15.98 -24.11
C ARG A 514 15.25 16.83 -22.92
N LEU A 515 15.33 16.25 -21.72
CA LEU A 515 15.19 16.99 -20.48
C LEU A 515 16.58 17.48 -20.08
N SER A 516 16.76 18.79 -19.90
CA SER A 516 17.96 19.38 -19.33
C SER A 516 17.62 19.98 -17.97
N ILE A 517 18.47 19.75 -16.98
CA ILE A 517 18.42 20.39 -15.66
C ILE A 517 19.78 21.03 -15.44
N GLU A 518 19.85 22.35 -15.45
CA GLU A 518 21.05 23.13 -15.19
C GLU A 518 20.95 23.80 -13.82
N ILE A 519 22.06 23.81 -13.10
CA ILE A 519 22.17 24.44 -11.79
C ILE A 519 22.67 25.86 -12.04
N LEU A 520 21.87 26.87 -11.68
CA LEU A 520 22.22 28.28 -11.85
C LEU A 520 22.89 28.89 -10.61
N HIS A 521 22.66 28.28 -9.45
CA HIS A 521 23.11 28.74 -8.14
C HIS A 521 23.23 27.53 -7.21
N PRO A 522 24.16 27.47 -6.24
CA PRO A 522 25.13 28.50 -5.80
C PRO A 522 26.37 28.64 -6.68
N SER A 523 26.91 29.86 -6.77
CA SER A 523 28.18 30.12 -7.47
C SER A 523 29.37 29.80 -6.57
N PRO A 524 30.37 29.05 -7.05
CA PRO A 524 31.58 28.77 -6.28
C PRO A 524 32.49 30.00 -6.10
N LYS A 525 32.15 31.13 -6.75
CA LYS A 525 32.93 32.38 -6.70
C LYS A 525 32.42 33.40 -5.68
N SER A 526 31.34 33.09 -4.97
CA SER A 526 30.72 33.98 -3.99
C SER A 526 31.03 33.50 -2.57
N ASP A 527 31.48 34.40 -1.69
CA ASP A 527 32.06 34.08 -0.38
C ASP A 527 31.00 33.80 0.71
N ALA A 528 29.71 33.97 0.45
CA ALA A 528 28.65 33.94 1.47
C ALA A 528 27.34 33.31 0.97
N GLN A 529 27.31 31.99 0.83
CA GLN A 529 26.11 31.28 0.33
C GLN A 529 25.75 30.11 1.25
N GLU A 530 25.49 30.40 2.53
CA GLU A 530 24.94 29.44 3.49
C GLU A 530 23.43 29.66 3.69
N GLY A 531 22.71 28.61 4.09
CA GLY A 531 21.26 28.68 4.36
C GLY A 531 20.44 29.02 3.11
N ASN A 532 19.43 29.88 3.28
CA ASN A 532 18.51 30.29 2.20
C ASN A 532 19.23 30.97 1.03
N ALA A 533 20.17 31.87 1.34
CA ALA A 533 20.98 32.56 0.34
C ALA A 533 21.84 31.59 -0.49
N GLY A 534 22.13 30.40 0.05
CA GLY A 534 22.82 29.30 -0.62
C GLY A 534 21.93 28.34 -1.42
N SER A 535 20.63 28.62 -1.55
CA SER A 535 19.66 27.71 -2.16
C SER A 535 20.02 27.31 -3.59
N MET A 536 20.03 26.01 -3.89
CA MET A 536 20.20 25.52 -5.26
C MET A 536 19.05 25.98 -6.15
N VAL A 537 19.37 26.64 -7.26
CA VAL A 537 18.38 27.02 -8.28
C VAL A 537 18.55 26.17 -9.52
N LEU A 538 17.44 25.58 -9.99
CA LEU A 538 17.41 24.68 -11.14
C LEU A 538 16.65 25.32 -12.31
N SER A 539 17.34 25.43 -13.44
CA SER A 539 16.77 25.73 -14.76
C SER A 539 16.45 24.41 -15.46
N VAL A 540 15.16 24.16 -15.68
CA VAL A 540 14.66 22.91 -16.27
C VAL A 540 14.12 23.21 -17.66
N THR A 541 14.60 22.51 -18.68
CA THR A 541 14.11 22.67 -20.05
C THR A 541 13.70 21.34 -20.67
N TYR A 542 12.58 21.33 -21.40
CA TYR A 542 12.09 20.17 -22.14
C TYR A 542 11.36 20.62 -23.42
N GLY A 543 12.05 20.55 -24.56
CA GLY A 543 11.54 21.16 -25.79
C GLY A 543 11.51 22.68 -25.65
N ASP A 544 10.38 23.31 -25.96
CA ASP A 544 10.13 24.74 -25.82
C ASP A 544 9.71 25.11 -24.38
N PHE A 545 9.39 24.12 -23.55
CA PHE A 545 8.99 24.35 -22.15
C PHE A 545 10.20 24.61 -21.26
N SER A 546 10.11 25.66 -20.43
CA SER A 546 11.12 25.98 -19.40
C SER A 546 10.49 26.20 -18.02
N ALA A 547 11.16 25.73 -16.97
CA ALA A 547 10.77 25.93 -15.58
C ALA A 547 11.95 26.34 -14.70
N LEU A 548 11.71 27.24 -13.74
CA LEU A 548 12.68 27.68 -12.75
C LEU A 548 12.25 27.23 -11.35
N LEU A 549 13.12 26.45 -10.68
CA LEU A 549 12.92 25.96 -9.33
C LEU A 549 13.91 26.62 -8.40
N THR A 550 13.43 27.48 -7.50
CA THR A 550 14.28 28.44 -6.79
C THR A 550 14.64 28.04 -5.36
N GLY A 551 14.09 26.94 -4.82
CA GLY A 551 14.17 26.66 -3.39
C GLY A 551 13.73 27.89 -2.58
N ASP A 552 14.49 28.22 -1.53
CA ASP A 552 14.20 29.35 -0.65
C ASP A 552 15.14 30.55 -0.88
N LEU A 553 15.64 30.68 -2.11
CA LEU A 553 16.50 31.80 -2.50
C LEU A 553 15.84 33.16 -2.21
N GLU A 554 16.57 34.04 -1.53
CA GLU A 554 16.11 35.37 -1.15
C GLU A 554 17.21 36.43 -1.35
N ASP A 555 16.79 37.70 -1.38
CA ASP A 555 17.66 38.89 -1.40
C ASP A 555 18.87 38.80 -2.36
N GLU A 556 20.09 38.78 -1.81
CA GLU A 556 21.37 38.79 -2.52
C GLU A 556 21.50 37.63 -3.52
N GLY A 557 20.91 36.48 -3.21
CA GLY A 557 20.91 35.32 -4.09
C GLY A 557 20.08 35.55 -5.36
N GLU A 558 18.94 36.26 -5.26
CA GLU A 558 18.16 36.62 -6.44
C GLU A 558 18.96 37.56 -7.35
N ASP A 559 19.57 38.59 -6.77
CA ASP A 559 20.37 39.58 -7.48
C ASP A 559 21.55 38.96 -8.23
N GLU A 560 22.17 37.91 -7.67
CA GLU A 560 23.27 37.19 -8.29
C GLU A 560 22.86 36.44 -9.57
N ILE A 561 21.65 35.86 -9.58
CA ILE A 561 21.17 35.12 -10.75
C ILE A 561 20.41 35.99 -11.76
N LEU A 562 19.94 37.18 -11.38
CA LEU A 562 19.25 38.12 -12.30
C LEU A 562 19.91 38.26 -13.68
N PRO A 563 21.25 38.38 -13.81
CA PRO A 563 21.91 38.55 -15.11
C PRO A 563 21.83 37.33 -16.04
N VAL A 564 21.61 36.13 -15.48
CA VAL A 564 21.52 34.87 -16.24
C VAL A 564 20.08 34.39 -16.42
N LEU A 565 19.11 35.05 -15.79
CA LEU A 565 17.71 34.72 -15.96
C LEU A 565 17.20 35.13 -17.35
N SER A 566 16.23 34.35 -17.81
CA SER A 566 15.50 34.57 -19.05
C SER A 566 14.03 34.22 -18.84
N HIS A 567 13.24 34.17 -19.91
CA HIS A 567 11.84 33.75 -19.84
C HIS A 567 11.70 32.29 -19.39
N TYR A 568 10.88 32.05 -18.36
CA TYR A 568 10.48 30.71 -17.93
C TYR A 568 8.96 30.55 -17.92
N ASP A 569 8.42 29.49 -18.53
CA ASP A 569 6.97 29.27 -18.54
C ASP A 569 6.40 28.98 -17.14
N TYR A 570 7.18 28.31 -16.30
CA TYR A 570 6.80 27.89 -14.96
C TYR A 570 7.81 28.38 -13.92
N LEU A 571 7.32 28.99 -12.85
CA LEU A 571 8.13 29.40 -11.69
C LEU A 571 7.61 28.73 -10.41
N LYS A 572 8.51 28.10 -9.65
CA LYS A 572 8.28 27.87 -8.22
C LYS A 572 8.63 29.16 -7.48
N ALA A 573 7.67 29.77 -6.79
CA ALA A 573 7.93 30.98 -6.00
C ALA A 573 8.89 30.66 -4.85
N ALA A 574 9.89 31.48 -4.66
CA ALA A 574 10.91 31.24 -3.64
C ALA A 574 10.36 31.39 -2.21
N HIS A 575 10.96 30.66 -1.27
CA HIS A 575 10.74 30.80 0.17
C HIS A 575 9.26 30.73 0.57
N HIS A 576 8.55 29.75 0.00
CA HIS A 576 7.12 29.48 0.22
C HIS A 576 6.20 30.70 -0.02
N GLY A 577 6.66 31.68 -0.81
CA GLY A 577 5.99 32.96 -1.01
C GLY A 577 6.21 33.97 0.13
N SER A 578 7.42 34.01 0.70
CA SER A 578 7.88 35.04 1.64
C SER A 578 7.77 36.45 1.05
N ARG A 579 7.64 37.47 1.90
CA ARG A 579 7.64 38.88 1.47
C ARG A 579 9.01 39.38 1.00
N TYR A 580 10.09 38.68 1.39
CA TYR A 580 11.48 39.02 1.06
C TYR A 580 11.99 38.32 -0.21
N SER A 581 11.27 37.30 -0.68
CA SER A 581 11.62 36.57 -1.89
C SER A 581 10.71 36.95 -3.05
N THR A 582 11.03 36.44 -4.24
CA THR A 582 10.32 36.64 -5.50
C THR A 582 10.12 38.12 -5.79
N SER A 583 11.23 38.88 -5.83
CA SER A 583 11.23 40.33 -6.05
C SER A 583 10.56 40.72 -7.37
N ARG A 584 10.21 42.00 -7.52
CA ARG A 584 9.63 42.49 -8.79
C ARG A 584 10.63 42.37 -9.94
N ALA A 585 11.89 42.74 -9.71
CA ALA A 585 12.94 42.60 -10.71
C ALA A 585 13.10 41.13 -11.14
N PHE A 586 13.07 40.21 -10.17
CA PHE A 586 13.10 38.78 -10.43
C PHE A 586 11.92 38.30 -11.28
N LEU A 587 10.68 38.62 -10.88
CA LEU A 587 9.51 38.24 -11.66
C LEU A 587 9.48 38.84 -13.06
N SER A 588 9.90 40.10 -13.22
CA SER A 588 9.99 40.76 -14.52
C SER A 588 11.04 40.12 -15.43
N ALA A 589 12.17 39.66 -14.87
CA ALA A 589 13.20 38.93 -15.62
C ALA A 589 12.73 37.55 -16.06
N VAL A 590 12.03 36.83 -15.17
CA VAL A 590 11.51 35.47 -15.43
C VAL A 590 10.28 35.47 -16.34
N SER A 591 9.44 36.52 -16.24
CA SER A 591 8.17 36.69 -16.97
C SER A 591 7.28 35.43 -17.04
N PRO A 592 6.96 34.78 -15.89
CA PRO A 592 6.35 33.46 -15.93
C PRO A 592 4.89 33.46 -16.35
N SER A 593 4.49 32.42 -17.10
CA SER A 593 3.07 32.18 -17.40
C SER A 593 2.35 31.58 -16.19
N VAL A 594 3.02 30.70 -15.45
CA VAL A 594 2.48 30.03 -14.25
C VAL A 594 3.45 30.17 -13.10
N VAL A 595 2.92 30.53 -11.93
CA VAL A 595 3.65 30.51 -10.65
C VAL A 595 2.99 29.51 -9.71
N THR A 596 3.80 28.68 -9.06
CA THR A 596 3.33 27.78 -8.00
C THR A 596 3.96 28.13 -6.67
N VAL A 597 3.17 28.00 -5.60
CA VAL A 597 3.60 28.31 -4.24
C VAL A 597 3.29 27.12 -3.34
N SER A 598 4.32 26.54 -2.73
CA SER A 598 4.13 25.57 -1.66
C SER A 598 3.85 26.32 -0.36
N ALA A 599 2.70 26.08 0.27
CA ALA A 599 2.37 26.69 1.55
C ALA A 599 1.29 25.87 2.27
N PRO A 600 1.27 25.88 3.62
CA PRO A 600 0.26 25.17 4.39
C PRO A 600 -1.05 25.97 4.47
N LYS A 601 -2.15 25.30 4.89
CA LYS A 601 -3.43 25.99 5.17
C LYS A 601 -3.33 26.98 6.32
N LYS A 602 -2.49 26.71 7.31
CA LYS A 602 -2.22 27.59 8.45
C LYS A 602 -0.71 27.69 8.60
N SER A 603 -0.13 28.79 8.12
CA SER A 603 1.30 29.04 8.26
C SER A 603 1.58 29.77 9.57
N LYS A 604 2.59 29.31 10.33
CA LYS A 604 3.13 30.05 11.47
C LYS A 604 3.85 31.34 11.04
N TYR A 605 4.38 31.34 9.82
CA TYR A 605 5.17 32.41 9.23
C TYR A 605 4.33 33.38 8.37
N GLY A 606 3.02 33.14 8.25
CA GLY A 606 2.14 33.94 7.40
C GLY A 606 2.24 33.62 5.90
N HIS A 607 2.94 32.54 5.52
CA HIS A 607 3.12 32.15 4.12
C HIS A 607 1.84 31.60 3.48
N PRO A 608 1.56 31.91 2.20
CA PRO A 608 2.26 32.92 1.40
C PRO A 608 1.79 34.34 1.75
N HIS A 609 2.70 35.31 1.68
CA HIS A 609 2.43 36.72 1.99
C HIS A 609 1.58 37.39 0.91
N ARG A 610 0.69 38.31 1.33
CA ARG A 610 -0.21 39.04 0.41
C ARG A 610 0.57 39.91 -0.58
N GLU A 611 1.68 40.47 -0.15
CA GLU A 611 2.59 41.30 -0.92
C GLU A 611 3.18 40.50 -2.10
N THR A 612 3.60 39.26 -1.86
CA THR A 612 4.14 38.36 -2.88
C THR A 612 3.08 37.94 -3.88
N LEU A 613 1.90 37.54 -3.38
CA LEU A 613 0.77 37.24 -4.27
C LEU A 613 0.34 38.45 -5.11
N SER A 614 0.41 39.65 -4.55
CA SER A 614 0.10 40.89 -5.28
C SER A 614 1.14 41.21 -6.35
N ARG A 615 2.42 40.94 -6.09
CA ARG A 615 3.50 41.04 -7.11
C ARG A 615 3.25 40.07 -8.25
N ILE A 616 3.00 38.79 -7.95
CA ILE A 616 2.72 37.75 -8.95
C ILE A 616 1.51 38.14 -9.83
N ARG A 617 0.43 38.63 -9.21
CA ARG A 617 -0.77 39.07 -9.96
C ARG A 617 -0.50 40.24 -10.91
N ARG A 618 0.36 41.19 -10.53
CA ARG A 618 0.70 42.35 -11.38
C ARG A 618 1.49 41.95 -12.63
N GLU A 619 2.21 40.84 -12.57
CA GLU A 619 2.97 40.27 -13.69
C GLU A 619 2.10 39.38 -14.59
N ASN A 620 0.76 39.37 -14.38
CA ASN A 620 -0.23 38.62 -15.17
C ASN A 620 -0.04 37.08 -15.20
N ALA A 621 0.73 36.52 -14.26
CA ALA A 621 0.96 35.10 -14.13
C ALA A 621 -0.18 34.38 -13.39
N ASP A 622 -0.53 33.17 -13.83
CA ASP A 622 -1.50 32.32 -13.13
C ASP A 622 -0.85 31.72 -11.88
N CYS A 623 -1.43 31.96 -10.70
CA CYS A 623 -0.85 31.55 -9.41
C CYS A 623 -1.61 30.38 -8.78
N PHE A 624 -0.93 29.25 -8.54
CA PHE A 624 -1.50 28.07 -7.88
C PHE A 624 -0.81 27.80 -6.54
N ILE A 625 -1.59 27.58 -5.48
CA ILE A 625 -1.07 27.36 -4.13
C ILE A 625 -1.48 25.98 -3.62
N THR A 626 -0.53 25.22 -3.07
CA THR A 626 -0.76 23.82 -2.65
C THR A 626 -1.84 23.68 -1.57
N LYS A 627 -1.97 24.64 -0.64
CA LYS A 627 -3.05 24.63 0.38
C LYS A 627 -4.46 24.56 -0.20
N ASP A 628 -4.67 25.19 -1.36
CA ASP A 628 -5.95 25.34 -2.04
C ASP A 628 -6.16 24.20 -3.06
N CYS A 629 -5.12 23.92 -3.84
CA CYS A 629 -5.16 22.99 -4.97
C CYS A 629 -4.78 21.54 -4.61
N GLY A 630 -4.19 21.29 -3.44
CA GLY A 630 -3.46 20.05 -3.18
C GLY A 630 -2.19 19.97 -4.03
N ALA A 631 -1.84 18.77 -4.52
CA ALA A 631 -0.75 18.64 -5.48
C ALA A 631 -1.10 19.37 -6.80
N ILE A 632 -0.12 20.06 -7.38
CA ILE A 632 -0.24 20.82 -8.63
C ILE A 632 0.72 20.20 -9.64
N THR A 633 0.20 19.80 -10.81
CA THR A 633 1.01 19.17 -11.85
C THR A 633 0.95 19.94 -13.15
N ALA A 634 2.11 20.37 -13.65
CA ALA A 634 2.30 20.85 -15.01
C ALA A 634 2.65 19.68 -15.92
N TRP A 635 1.81 19.41 -16.92
CA TRP A 635 2.06 18.42 -17.98
C TRP A 635 2.44 19.15 -19.25
N THR A 636 3.44 18.64 -19.96
CA THR A 636 3.84 19.20 -21.25
C THR A 636 4.31 18.11 -22.20
N ASP A 637 4.04 18.33 -23.48
CA ASP A 637 4.63 17.58 -24.59
C ASP A 637 5.92 18.23 -25.12
N GLY A 638 6.35 19.32 -24.47
CA GLY A 638 7.47 20.17 -24.85
C GLY A 638 7.06 21.34 -25.75
N LYS A 639 5.76 21.60 -25.94
CA LYS A 639 5.24 22.79 -26.61
C LYS A 639 4.12 23.45 -25.82
N GLU A 640 3.15 22.66 -25.38
CA GLU A 640 2.01 23.16 -24.62
C GLU A 640 2.10 22.68 -23.17
N MET A 641 1.92 23.61 -22.22
CA MET A 641 1.77 23.29 -20.80
C MET A 641 0.28 23.24 -20.41
N LYS A 642 -0.09 22.22 -19.62
CA LYS A 642 -1.41 22.10 -18.97
C LYS A 642 -1.25 21.90 -17.48
N ILE A 643 -1.97 22.69 -16.68
CA ILE A 643 -1.99 22.56 -15.23
C ILE A 643 -3.17 21.70 -14.77
N LEU A 644 -2.87 20.72 -13.93
CA LEU A 644 -3.83 19.85 -13.24
C LEU A 644 -3.66 20.02 -11.73
N THR A 645 -4.77 20.09 -11.00
CA THR A 645 -4.78 20.23 -9.54
C THR A 645 -5.47 19.03 -8.90
N PHE A 646 -4.99 18.59 -7.73
CA PHE A 646 -5.54 17.45 -7.03
C PHE A 646 -6.94 17.71 -6.46
N ARG A 647 -7.17 18.93 -5.96
CA ARG A 647 -8.49 19.46 -5.61
C ARG A 647 -8.95 20.35 -6.74
N ASN A 648 -10.24 20.31 -7.06
CA ASN A 648 -10.90 21.29 -7.91
C ASN A 648 -10.88 22.68 -7.22
N GLY A 649 -9.71 23.29 -7.14
CA GLY A 649 -9.50 24.67 -6.71
C GLY A 649 -9.51 25.57 -7.93
N SER A 650 -10.23 26.69 -7.84
CA SER A 650 -10.21 27.77 -8.81
C SER A 650 -8.86 28.49 -8.75
N GLY A 651 -7.85 27.94 -9.42
CA GLY A 651 -6.56 28.62 -9.65
C GLY A 651 -6.53 29.47 -10.93
N LYS A 652 -7.67 29.61 -11.62
CA LYS A 652 -7.80 30.48 -12.79
C LYS A 652 -8.24 31.86 -12.37
N LYS A 653 -7.69 32.88 -13.04
CA LYS A 653 -8.03 34.32 -12.94
C LYS A 653 -9.47 34.54 -12.45
N GLU A 654 -9.59 34.99 -11.21
CA GLU A 654 -10.69 35.87 -10.79
C GLU A 654 -10.21 37.31 -10.85
#